data_AF-A0A673XCU7-F1
#
_entry.id   AF-A0A673XCU7-F1
#
_cell.length_a   1.000
_cell.length_b   1.000
_cell.length_c   1.000
_cell.angle_alpha   90.00
_cell.angle_beta   90.00
_cell.angle_gamma   90.00
#
_symmetry.space_group_name_H-M   'P 1'
#
loop_
_entity.id
_entity.type
_entity.pdbx_description
1 polymer ?
#
loop_
_entity_poly.entity_id
_entity_poly.type
_entity_poly.pdbx_seq_one_letter_code
_entity_poly.pdbx_strand_id
1 'polypeptide(L)'
;MSFFPESGPRRPGPGGTRSSSPRRMSDPCLVWLLGLALRLALSSCQRADLSGKHPMVTMGYGKLRGVRKELNNEILGPVEQYLGVPYATPPIGERRFQPPEAPGSWQEIRNATQFAPVCPQNVHGVLPEIMLPVWFTDNLDAAAGYVQNQSEDCLYLNVYVPTEDGPLTKKHDESTMNKPRDEDIRDRRKKPVMLFIHGGSYMEGAGNMFDASVLAAYGNVIVVTMNYRLGVLGFLSTGDQSAKGNYGLLDQIQALRWLNENIGHFGGDPERITIFGSGAGASCVNLLILSHHSEGLFQRAIAQSGSAISSWSVNYRPLMYTQILAKKVGCSYGDTGDLVECLRRKTFRELVDQDIQPARYHIAFGPVVDGDVVPDDPEILMQQGEFLNYDILLGVNQGEGLKFVDDSEGDDGISAASFDYTISNFVDNLYGYPEGKDILRETIKFMYTDWADRDNIDMRRKTLLALFTDHQWVAPAVATAKLHAQFQSPVYFYTFHHHCQTEARPEWADAAHGDELPYVFGVPMVGATDLFPCNFSKNDVMLSAVVMTYWTNFAKTGDPNLPVPQDTKFIHTKPNRFEEVIWTKFSSKDQQYLHIGLKPRVRDNYRANKVAFWLELVPHLHSLHEDINPITTRLPPGGGGPRAHRPGPPGARSTRHPVISTNPSEPEPDPSEPPRRNPFPDEIRDYSTELSVTVAVGASLLFLNVLAFAALYYKRDKRHELLQRRHRRLSPQRGMGTAMGLGMGGVGAPSHNDLALSQEEELMSLQMKQQRVEMEHGIGTPLPSRGLHGDLEPLRAQVGPPDYTLALRRAPEDVPLMTANTITMMPSTISGMQPLHPFNTYPPAPAPSTTPTPGHSNNALPHQHSTTRV
;
A
#
# COMPACT_ATOMS: atom_id res chain seq x y z
N MET A 1 -22.93 -65.94 14.87
CA MET A 1 -22.51 -67.11 15.66
C MET A 1 -23.00 -66.90 17.09
N SER A 2 -24.13 -67.55 17.40
CA SER A 2 -24.59 -68.18 18.64
C SER A 2 -23.64 -68.06 19.87
N PHE A 3 -24.07 -67.76 21.10
CA PHE A 3 -24.98 -68.53 21.96
C PHE A 3 -25.31 -67.78 23.29
N PHE A 4 -26.48 -68.11 23.85
CA PHE A 4 -27.07 -67.72 25.16
C PHE A 4 -26.57 -68.66 26.30
N PRO A 5 -27.03 -68.55 27.58
CA PRO A 5 -26.24 -68.74 28.81
C PRO A 5 -26.68 -70.01 29.60
N GLU A 6 -26.15 -70.27 30.80
CA GLU A 6 -26.96 -70.75 31.94
C GLU A 6 -26.22 -70.85 33.29
N SER A 7 -27.04 -70.55 34.30
CA SER A 7 -27.07 -70.77 35.75
C SER A 7 -26.45 -72.06 36.37
N GLY A 8 -26.12 -71.99 37.68
CA GLY A 8 -26.27 -73.15 38.59
C GLY A 8 -25.27 -73.27 39.76
N PRO A 9 -25.59 -73.94 40.90
CA PRO A 9 -25.37 -73.36 42.24
C PRO A 9 -24.71 -74.27 43.33
N ARG A 10 -24.51 -73.68 44.54
CA ARG A 10 -24.49 -74.27 45.93
C ARG A 10 -23.27 -75.10 46.46
N ARG A 11 -22.64 -74.57 47.54
CA ARG A 11 -22.22 -75.08 48.91
C ARG A 11 -21.93 -76.59 49.13
N PRO A 12 -21.16 -77.06 50.18
CA PRO A 12 -20.91 -76.49 51.53
C PRO A 12 -19.50 -76.77 52.19
N GLY A 13 -19.27 -76.27 53.43
CA GLY A 13 -18.35 -76.91 54.41
C GLY A 13 -17.37 -75.98 55.19
N PRO A 14 -16.97 -76.28 56.46
CA PRO A 14 -16.95 -75.29 57.55
C PRO A 14 -15.63 -75.16 58.36
N GLY A 15 -15.61 -74.18 59.29
CA GLY A 15 -14.68 -74.07 60.43
C GLY A 15 -13.82 -72.79 60.38
N GLY A 16 -13.64 -71.97 61.42
CA GLY A 16 -14.05 -71.97 62.82
C GLY A 16 -13.42 -70.75 63.51
N THR A 17 -14.15 -70.17 64.47
CA THR A 17 -13.72 -69.40 65.66
C THR A 17 -12.94 -68.06 65.55
N ARG A 18 -13.74 -66.98 65.71
CA ARG A 18 -13.64 -65.81 66.64
C ARG A 18 -12.25 -65.28 67.10
N SER A 19 -12.03 -63.99 66.85
CA SER A 19 -11.63 -63.02 67.89
C SER A 19 -12.29 -61.64 67.62
N SER A 20 -12.49 -60.86 68.69
CA SER A 20 -13.37 -59.70 68.81
C SER A 20 -12.66 -58.34 68.68
N SER A 21 -13.38 -57.33 68.14
CA SER A 21 -13.45 -55.88 68.51
C SER A 21 -13.43 -54.92 67.29
N PRO A 22 -13.82 -53.64 67.43
CA PRO A 22 -15.18 -53.10 67.48
C PRO A 22 -15.65 -52.51 66.12
N ARG A 23 -16.97 -52.38 65.96
CA ARG A 23 -17.62 -51.71 64.81
C ARG A 23 -17.27 -50.22 64.78
N ARG A 24 -16.60 -49.75 63.73
CA ARG A 24 -16.77 -48.38 63.21
C ARG A 24 -17.85 -48.44 62.12
N MET A 25 -19.00 -47.83 62.40
CA MET A 25 -19.98 -47.51 61.36
C MET A 25 -19.32 -46.52 60.40
N SER A 26 -18.85 -47.02 59.25
CA SER A 26 -18.53 -46.18 58.11
C SER A 26 -19.85 -45.70 57.54
N ASP A 27 -20.20 -44.44 57.83
CA ASP A 27 -21.45 -43.82 57.43
C ASP A 27 -21.53 -43.77 55.89
N PRO A 28 -22.39 -44.57 55.23
CA PRO A 28 -22.43 -44.67 53.78
C PRO A 28 -22.80 -43.33 53.12
N CYS A 29 -23.41 -42.42 53.89
CA CYS A 29 -23.71 -41.06 53.49
C CYS A 29 -22.44 -40.21 53.23
N LEU A 30 -21.40 -40.38 54.04
CA LEU A 30 -20.17 -39.58 53.92
C LEU A 30 -19.35 -39.98 52.69
N VAL A 31 -19.31 -41.27 52.36
CA VAL A 31 -18.63 -41.77 51.15
C VAL A 31 -19.39 -41.35 49.89
N TRP A 32 -20.72 -41.32 49.93
CA TRP A 32 -21.54 -40.81 48.85
C TRP A 32 -21.38 -39.30 48.64
N LEU A 33 -21.33 -38.52 49.73
CA LEU A 33 -21.11 -37.07 49.67
C LEU A 33 -19.69 -36.72 49.19
N LEU A 34 -18.66 -37.47 49.61
CA LEU A 34 -17.30 -37.33 49.10
C LEU A 34 -17.21 -37.75 47.62
N GLY A 35 -17.90 -38.81 47.21
CA GLY A 35 -17.99 -39.21 45.80
C GLY A 35 -18.72 -38.20 44.93
N LEU A 36 -19.78 -37.58 45.44
CA LEU A 36 -20.52 -36.52 44.76
C LEU A 36 -19.68 -35.23 44.67
N ALA A 37 -18.99 -34.85 45.75
CA ALA A 37 -18.08 -33.71 45.78
C ALA A 37 -16.89 -33.92 44.84
N LEU A 38 -16.33 -35.13 44.75
CA LEU A 38 -15.25 -35.46 43.84
C LEU A 38 -15.73 -35.45 42.37
N ARG A 39 -16.95 -35.94 42.09
CA ARG A 39 -17.55 -35.85 40.75
C ARG A 39 -17.90 -34.41 40.36
N LEU A 40 -18.36 -33.58 41.29
CA LEU A 40 -18.60 -32.16 41.07
C LEU A 40 -17.29 -31.38 40.87
N ALA A 41 -16.24 -31.70 41.63
CA ALA A 41 -14.91 -31.15 41.45
C ALA A 41 -14.28 -31.57 40.10
N LEU A 42 -14.38 -32.85 39.71
CA LEU A 42 -13.91 -33.36 38.42
C LEU A 42 -14.69 -32.75 37.24
N SER A 43 -16.01 -32.56 37.39
CA SER A 43 -16.86 -31.88 36.39
C SER A 43 -16.55 -30.38 36.30
N SER A 44 -16.17 -29.76 37.41
CA SER A 44 -15.75 -28.35 37.46
C SER A 44 -14.34 -28.15 36.87
N CYS A 45 -13.42 -29.11 37.08
CA CYS A 45 -12.10 -29.10 36.46
C CYS A 45 -12.15 -29.35 34.94
N GLN A 46 -13.04 -30.22 34.45
CA GLN A 46 -13.26 -30.39 33.00
C GLN A 46 -13.91 -29.16 32.34
N ARG A 47 -14.79 -28.43 33.05
CA ARG A 47 -15.35 -27.16 32.56
C ARG A 47 -14.32 -26.04 32.48
N ALA A 48 -13.34 -26.01 33.38
CA ALA A 48 -12.28 -25.00 33.38
C ALA A 48 -11.31 -25.17 32.18
N ASP A 49 -11.01 -26.41 31.78
CA ASP A 49 -10.08 -26.70 30.68
C ASP A 49 -10.68 -26.44 29.28
N LEU A 50 -12.00 -26.63 29.11
CA LEU A 50 -12.73 -26.29 27.87
C LEU A 50 -12.95 -24.77 27.70
N SER A 51 -13.03 -24.02 28.79
CA SER A 51 -13.27 -22.56 28.77
C SER A 51 -12.08 -21.75 28.25
N GLY A 52 -10.85 -22.30 28.32
CA GLY A 52 -9.63 -21.63 27.85
C GLY A 52 -9.39 -21.75 26.35
N LYS A 53 -9.91 -22.79 25.69
CA LYS A 53 -9.71 -23.04 24.24
C LYS A 53 -10.79 -22.44 23.35
N HIS A 54 -12.01 -22.30 23.87
CA HIS A 54 -13.18 -21.85 23.12
C HIS A 54 -13.79 -20.60 23.77
N PRO A 55 -13.23 -19.41 23.51
CA PRO A 55 -13.75 -18.17 24.07
C PRO A 55 -15.17 -17.89 23.55
N MET A 56 -15.99 -17.26 24.40
CA MET A 56 -17.41 -17.03 24.15
C MET A 56 -17.70 -15.53 24.23
N VAL A 57 -18.36 -14.97 23.22
CA VAL A 57 -18.80 -13.57 23.19
C VAL A 57 -20.32 -13.53 23.02
N THR A 58 -20.97 -12.64 23.77
CA THR A 58 -22.42 -12.37 23.64
C THR A 58 -22.60 -10.98 23.07
N MET A 59 -23.30 -10.88 21.95
CA MET A 59 -23.58 -9.65 21.21
C MET A 59 -25.08 -9.48 20.99
N GLY A 60 -25.50 -8.34 20.45
CA GLY A 60 -26.93 -8.02 20.26
C GLY A 60 -27.70 -9.06 19.43
N TYR A 61 -27.04 -9.67 18.44
CA TYR A 61 -27.65 -10.69 17.58
C TYR A 61 -27.65 -12.11 18.17
N GLY A 62 -26.82 -12.42 19.18
CA GLY A 62 -26.72 -13.78 19.71
C GLY A 62 -25.37 -14.10 20.36
N LYS A 63 -25.08 -15.38 20.57
CA LYS A 63 -23.82 -15.84 21.17
C LYS A 63 -22.89 -16.45 20.12
N LEU A 64 -21.60 -16.14 20.22
CA LEU A 64 -20.54 -16.66 19.37
C LEU A 64 -19.53 -17.46 20.19
N ARG A 65 -19.05 -18.56 19.61
CA ARG A 65 -17.91 -19.34 20.11
C ARG A 65 -16.72 -19.20 19.16
N GLY A 66 -15.62 -18.64 19.64
CA GLY A 66 -14.36 -18.54 18.91
C GLY A 66 -13.39 -19.67 19.24
N VAL A 67 -12.14 -19.48 18.83
CA VAL A 67 -11.01 -20.37 19.13
C VAL A 67 -9.80 -19.53 19.57
N ARG A 68 -9.11 -19.98 20.63
CA ARG A 68 -7.83 -19.40 21.04
C ARG A 68 -6.70 -20.04 20.22
N LYS A 69 -5.91 -19.22 19.51
CA LYS A 69 -4.78 -19.64 18.67
C LYS A 69 -3.47 -19.16 19.27
N GLU A 70 -2.55 -20.09 19.51
CA GLU A 70 -1.16 -19.79 19.86
C GLU A 70 -0.39 -19.45 18.58
N LEU A 71 0.56 -18.51 18.67
CA LEU A 71 1.38 -18.08 17.54
C LEU A 71 2.71 -18.82 17.54
N ASN A 72 3.26 -19.07 16.35
CA ASN A 72 4.57 -19.70 16.17
C ASN A 72 5.72 -18.71 16.45
N ASN A 73 5.65 -18.03 17.61
CA ASN A 73 6.62 -17.06 18.06
C ASN A 73 6.51 -16.94 19.59
N GLU A 74 7.59 -17.25 20.31
CA GLU A 74 7.60 -17.30 21.79
C GLU A 74 7.37 -15.93 22.46
N ILE A 75 7.56 -14.83 21.73
CA ILE A 75 7.41 -13.47 22.25
C ILE A 75 5.97 -12.97 22.10
N LEU A 76 5.24 -13.43 21.08
CA LEU A 76 3.87 -12.99 20.81
C LEU A 76 2.88 -13.79 21.67
N GLY A 77 1.92 -13.08 22.27
CA GLY A 77 0.83 -13.72 23.00
C GLY A 77 -0.20 -14.38 22.07
N PRO A 78 -1.04 -15.28 22.61
CA PRO A 78 -2.13 -15.88 21.84
C PRO A 78 -3.20 -14.86 21.44
N VAL A 79 -4.02 -15.26 20.46
CA VAL A 79 -5.10 -14.47 19.90
C VAL A 79 -6.39 -15.27 19.93
N GLU A 80 -7.50 -14.64 20.30
CA GLU A 80 -8.84 -15.21 20.14
C GLU A 80 -9.35 -14.87 18.74
N GLN A 81 -9.72 -15.90 17.99
CA GLN A 81 -10.22 -15.80 16.63
C GLN A 81 -11.72 -16.11 16.61
N TYR A 82 -12.47 -15.23 15.94
CA TYR A 82 -13.88 -15.42 15.59
C TYR A 82 -14.00 -15.35 14.08
N LEU A 83 -13.98 -16.50 13.42
CA LEU A 83 -13.94 -16.63 11.98
C LEU A 83 -15.35 -16.92 11.42
N GLY A 84 -15.71 -16.30 10.30
CA GLY A 84 -17.02 -16.51 9.67
C GLY A 84 -18.20 -15.91 10.46
N VAL A 85 -18.02 -14.71 11.02
CA VAL A 85 -19.09 -13.98 11.73
C VAL A 85 -19.99 -13.26 10.72
N PRO A 86 -21.30 -13.56 10.64
CA PRO A 86 -22.19 -12.90 9.69
C PRO A 86 -22.44 -11.45 10.14
N TYR A 87 -22.17 -10.50 9.24
CA TYR A 87 -22.43 -9.07 9.48
C TYR A 87 -23.62 -8.54 8.66
N ALA A 88 -24.17 -9.37 7.77
CA ALA A 88 -25.33 -9.06 6.96
C ALA A 88 -26.12 -10.34 6.62
N THR A 89 -27.36 -10.17 6.18
CA THR A 89 -28.20 -11.26 5.67
C THR A 89 -27.70 -11.72 4.29
N PRO A 90 -27.76 -13.03 3.95
CA PRO A 90 -27.27 -13.53 2.66
C PRO A 90 -27.91 -12.83 1.45
N PRO A 91 -27.14 -12.25 0.52
CA PRO A 91 -27.61 -11.47 -0.62
C PRO A 91 -28.08 -12.33 -1.80
N ILE A 92 -28.91 -13.34 -1.51
CA ILE A 92 -29.39 -14.35 -2.46
C ILE A 92 -30.82 -14.06 -2.94
N GLY A 93 -31.18 -14.59 -4.11
CA GLY A 93 -32.52 -14.44 -4.69
C GLY A 93 -32.83 -12.96 -4.97
N GLU A 94 -33.96 -12.48 -4.45
CA GLU A 94 -34.40 -11.08 -4.61
C GLU A 94 -33.42 -10.05 -4.01
N ARG A 95 -32.58 -10.48 -3.06
CA ARG A 95 -31.53 -9.61 -2.47
C ARG A 95 -30.27 -9.53 -3.33
N ARG A 96 -30.18 -10.30 -4.42
CA ARG A 96 -29.10 -10.11 -5.40
C ARG A 96 -29.31 -8.77 -6.10
N PHE A 97 -28.21 -8.02 -6.25
CA PHE A 97 -28.22 -6.65 -6.78
C PHE A 97 -29.10 -5.69 -5.95
N GLN A 98 -29.10 -5.89 -4.63
CA GLN A 98 -29.71 -4.99 -3.65
C GLN A 98 -28.72 -4.63 -2.53
N PRO A 99 -28.92 -3.50 -1.83
CA PRO A 99 -28.20 -3.18 -0.61
C PRO A 99 -28.25 -4.34 0.42
N PRO A 100 -27.18 -4.56 1.20
CA PRO A 100 -27.19 -5.56 2.26
C PRO A 100 -28.13 -5.15 3.40
N GLU A 101 -28.72 -6.14 4.05
CA GLU A 101 -29.53 -5.96 5.24
C GLU A 101 -28.77 -6.47 6.46
N ALA A 102 -29.03 -5.89 7.64
CA ALA A 102 -28.48 -6.39 8.90
C ALA A 102 -28.80 -7.89 9.11
N PRO A 103 -27.94 -8.64 9.84
CA PRO A 103 -28.14 -10.06 10.01
C PRO A 103 -29.31 -10.34 10.97
N GLY A 104 -30.04 -11.44 10.74
CA GLY A 104 -31.03 -11.92 11.68
C GLY A 104 -30.40 -12.39 13.00
N SER A 105 -31.12 -12.24 14.12
CA SER A 105 -30.65 -12.74 15.42
C SER A 105 -30.80 -14.26 15.55
N TRP A 106 -29.97 -14.87 16.40
CA TRP A 106 -29.97 -16.31 16.68
C TRP A 106 -29.95 -16.58 18.19
N GLN A 107 -30.67 -17.62 18.61
CA GLN A 107 -30.81 -17.99 20.03
C GLN A 107 -29.71 -18.93 20.51
N GLU A 108 -29.25 -19.84 19.64
CA GLU A 108 -28.23 -20.83 19.98
C GLU A 108 -26.82 -20.24 19.96
N ILE A 109 -25.82 -21.02 20.41
CA ILE A 109 -24.42 -20.62 20.28
C ILE A 109 -23.96 -20.92 18.86
N ARG A 110 -23.62 -19.88 18.09
CA ARG A 110 -23.04 -20.04 16.75
C ARG A 110 -21.52 -20.23 16.86
N ASN A 111 -21.00 -21.28 16.23
CA ASN A 111 -19.55 -21.50 16.15
C ASN A 111 -18.95 -20.57 15.08
N ALA A 112 -17.94 -19.81 15.47
CA ALA A 112 -17.13 -18.93 14.64
C ALA A 112 -15.65 -19.35 14.72
N THR A 113 -15.39 -20.63 14.43
CA THR A 113 -14.07 -21.27 14.59
C THR A 113 -13.39 -21.59 13.25
N GLN A 114 -14.06 -21.33 12.14
CA GLN A 114 -13.59 -21.61 10.79
C GLN A 114 -14.10 -20.53 9.83
N PHE A 115 -13.38 -20.30 8.75
CA PHE A 115 -13.82 -19.35 7.72
C PHE A 115 -15.14 -19.78 7.09
N ALA A 116 -15.99 -18.81 6.80
CA ALA A 116 -17.15 -18.99 5.95
C ALA A 116 -16.74 -19.04 4.46
N PRO A 117 -17.61 -19.51 3.55
CA PRO A 117 -17.35 -19.45 2.12
C PRO A 117 -17.02 -18.03 1.65
N VAL A 118 -16.12 -17.91 0.68
CA VAL A 118 -15.78 -16.64 0.04
C VAL A 118 -16.84 -16.25 -1.00
N CYS A 119 -16.83 -14.98 -1.42
CA CYS A 119 -17.73 -14.53 -2.47
C CYS A 119 -17.36 -15.15 -3.83
N PRO A 120 -18.34 -15.37 -4.73
CA PRO A 120 -18.09 -16.01 -6.02
C PRO A 120 -17.13 -15.21 -6.89
N GLN A 121 -16.12 -15.89 -7.45
CA GLN A 121 -15.04 -15.29 -8.24
C GLN A 121 -14.35 -16.37 -9.10
N ASN A 122 -13.77 -15.97 -10.24
CA ASN A 122 -13.06 -16.89 -11.13
C ASN A 122 -11.57 -16.53 -11.23
N VAL A 123 -10.75 -17.20 -10.42
CA VAL A 123 -9.29 -17.03 -10.41
C VAL A 123 -8.57 -17.90 -11.44
N HIS A 124 -9.29 -18.76 -12.18
CA HIS A 124 -8.73 -19.60 -13.25
C HIS A 124 -8.99 -19.00 -14.65
N GLY A 125 -9.67 -17.85 -14.72
CA GLY A 125 -9.93 -17.11 -15.95
C GLY A 125 -8.78 -16.16 -16.32
N VAL A 126 -9.06 -15.25 -17.26
CA VAL A 126 -8.13 -14.17 -17.63
C VAL A 126 -8.11 -13.14 -16.50
N LEU A 127 -6.97 -13.02 -15.81
CA LEU A 127 -6.78 -12.07 -14.72
C LEU A 127 -6.05 -10.80 -15.20
N PRO A 128 -6.41 -9.61 -14.68
CA PRO A 128 -5.70 -8.38 -14.98
C PRO A 128 -4.41 -8.30 -14.15
N GLU A 129 -3.38 -9.07 -14.51
CA GLU A 129 -2.14 -9.19 -13.72
C GLU A 129 -1.48 -7.84 -13.38
N ILE A 130 -1.57 -6.86 -14.29
CA ILE A 130 -1.06 -5.49 -14.10
C ILE A 130 -1.70 -4.73 -12.93
N MET A 131 -2.85 -5.18 -12.43
CA MET A 131 -3.57 -4.58 -11.30
C MET A 131 -3.49 -5.43 -10.03
N LEU A 132 -3.11 -6.70 -10.15
CA LEU A 132 -3.11 -7.62 -9.02
C LEU A 132 -1.78 -7.55 -8.26
N PRO A 133 -1.80 -7.79 -6.93
CA PRO A 133 -0.57 -7.94 -6.18
C PRO A 133 0.31 -9.06 -6.72
N VAL A 134 1.62 -8.84 -6.77
CA VAL A 134 2.56 -9.80 -7.38
C VAL A 134 2.57 -11.13 -6.64
N TRP A 135 2.46 -11.13 -5.31
CA TRP A 135 2.34 -12.37 -4.53
C TRP A 135 1.09 -13.19 -4.85
N PHE A 136 0.02 -12.56 -5.36
CA PHE A 136 -1.23 -13.22 -5.71
C PHE A 136 -1.08 -13.94 -7.06
N THR A 137 -0.52 -13.25 -8.06
CA THR A 137 -0.33 -13.79 -9.41
C THR A 137 0.81 -14.82 -9.45
N ASP A 138 1.91 -14.58 -8.76
CA ASP A 138 3.05 -15.50 -8.74
C ASP A 138 2.75 -16.81 -7.97
N ASN A 139 1.78 -16.79 -7.03
CA ASN A 139 1.37 -17.97 -6.25
C ASN A 139 -0.11 -18.31 -6.41
N LEU A 140 -0.60 -18.28 -7.64
CA LEU A 140 -2.01 -18.44 -7.96
C LEU A 140 -2.61 -19.76 -7.43
N ASP A 141 -1.85 -20.85 -7.40
CA ASP A 141 -2.31 -22.14 -6.85
C ASP A 141 -2.64 -22.05 -5.36
N ALA A 142 -1.78 -21.38 -4.59
CA ALA A 142 -2.01 -21.14 -3.17
C ALA A 142 -3.21 -20.21 -2.96
N ALA A 143 -3.27 -19.11 -3.71
CA ALA A 143 -4.41 -18.18 -3.68
C ALA A 143 -5.74 -18.87 -4.04
N ALA A 144 -5.73 -19.74 -5.06
CA ALA A 144 -6.87 -20.55 -5.47
C ALA A 144 -7.34 -21.47 -4.33
N GLY A 145 -6.40 -22.02 -3.54
CA GLY A 145 -6.67 -22.77 -2.31
C GLY A 145 -7.58 -22.04 -1.31
N TYR A 146 -7.38 -20.74 -1.13
CA TYR A 146 -8.20 -19.91 -0.23
C TYR A 146 -9.61 -19.61 -0.77
N VAL A 147 -9.82 -19.72 -2.08
CA VAL A 147 -11.09 -19.36 -2.74
C VAL A 147 -11.83 -20.55 -3.34
N GLN A 148 -11.48 -21.78 -2.98
CA GLN A 148 -12.15 -22.99 -3.48
C GLN A 148 -13.61 -23.08 -3.01
N ASN A 149 -13.87 -22.71 -1.75
CA ASN A 149 -15.21 -22.79 -1.16
C ASN A 149 -15.95 -21.45 -1.34
N GLN A 150 -16.76 -21.36 -2.40
CA GLN A 150 -17.49 -20.15 -2.77
C GLN A 150 -19.01 -20.29 -2.56
N SER A 151 -19.65 -19.19 -2.16
CA SER A 151 -21.11 -19.09 -2.04
C SER A 151 -21.55 -17.63 -2.21
N GLU A 152 -22.76 -17.38 -2.72
CA GLU A 152 -23.36 -16.03 -2.64
C GLU A 152 -23.69 -15.61 -1.20
N ASP A 153 -23.92 -16.58 -0.32
CA ASP A 153 -23.89 -16.36 1.12
C ASP A 153 -22.42 -16.24 1.58
N CYS A 154 -21.87 -15.03 1.42
CA CYS A 154 -20.46 -14.72 1.71
C CYS A 154 -20.23 -13.48 2.58
N LEU A 155 -21.28 -12.83 3.09
CA LEU A 155 -21.16 -11.59 3.87
C LEU A 155 -20.74 -11.86 5.32
N TYR A 156 -19.47 -12.23 5.47
CA TYR A 156 -18.85 -12.61 6.73
C TYR A 156 -17.58 -11.79 6.99
N LEU A 157 -17.29 -11.58 8.26
CA LEU A 157 -16.04 -11.00 8.75
C LEU A 157 -15.36 -11.93 9.75
N ASN A 158 -14.07 -11.69 9.98
CA ASN A 158 -13.23 -12.43 10.91
C ASN A 158 -12.62 -11.45 11.90
N VAL A 159 -12.74 -11.73 13.20
CA VAL A 159 -12.25 -10.86 14.29
C VAL A 159 -11.08 -11.54 14.99
N TYR A 160 -9.97 -10.82 15.12
CA TYR A 160 -8.74 -11.26 15.78
C TYR A 160 -8.50 -10.38 17.02
N VAL A 161 -8.67 -10.96 18.20
CA VAL A 161 -8.60 -10.25 19.49
C VAL A 161 -7.33 -10.66 20.23
N PRO A 162 -6.41 -9.73 20.53
CA PRO A 162 -5.20 -10.07 21.27
C PRO A 162 -5.51 -10.33 22.74
N THR A 163 -4.93 -11.39 23.30
CA THR A 163 -5.04 -11.70 24.72
C THR A 163 -4.00 -10.95 25.56
N GLU A 164 -4.29 -10.73 26.83
CA GLU A 164 -3.36 -10.06 27.77
C GLU A 164 -2.27 -10.99 28.32
N ASP A 165 -2.26 -12.26 27.91
CA ASP A 165 -1.38 -13.30 28.47
C ASP A 165 0.05 -13.30 27.90
N GLY A 166 0.36 -12.41 26.94
CA GLY A 166 1.65 -12.31 26.27
C GLY A 166 2.77 -11.64 27.10
N PRO A 167 4.06 -12.02 26.90
CA PRO A 167 5.20 -11.35 27.54
C PRO A 167 5.27 -9.84 27.24
N LEU A 168 4.78 -9.41 26.07
CA LEU A 168 4.76 -8.01 25.64
C LEU A 168 3.64 -7.17 26.30
N THR A 169 2.59 -7.80 26.85
CA THR A 169 1.42 -7.14 27.44
C THR A 169 1.41 -7.16 28.97
N LYS A 170 2.21 -8.02 29.62
CA LYS A 170 2.44 -7.96 31.06
C LYS A 170 3.18 -6.67 31.43
N LYS A 171 2.45 -5.67 31.95
CA LYS A 171 3.05 -4.50 32.61
C LYS A 171 4.02 -4.99 33.69
N HIS A 172 5.29 -4.62 33.55
CA HIS A 172 6.34 -4.85 34.53
C HIS A 172 6.20 -3.79 35.65
N ASP A 173 5.15 -3.87 36.46
CA ASP A 173 4.96 -2.98 37.62
C ASP A 173 4.40 -3.76 38.82
N GLU A 174 5.25 -4.60 39.42
CA GLU A 174 5.03 -5.17 40.76
C GLU A 174 5.94 -4.54 41.83
N SER A 175 6.62 -3.41 41.54
CA SER A 175 7.63 -2.85 42.47
C SER A 175 7.48 -1.38 42.87
N THR A 176 6.34 -0.71 42.65
CA THR A 176 6.11 0.62 43.26
C THR A 176 4.81 0.68 44.05
N MET A 177 4.88 0.14 45.28
CA MET A 177 3.95 0.48 46.34
C MET A 177 4.10 1.98 46.68
N ASN A 178 2.98 2.70 46.76
CA ASN A 178 2.79 4.11 47.17
C ASN A 178 2.64 5.16 46.06
N LYS A 179 1.54 5.08 45.29
CA LYS A 179 0.82 6.29 44.82
C LYS A 179 -0.61 6.31 45.37
N PRO A 180 -1.19 7.50 45.67
CA PRO A 180 -2.48 7.61 46.34
C PRO A 180 -3.61 7.08 45.46
N ARG A 181 -4.55 6.39 46.10
CA ARG A 181 -5.75 5.79 45.50
C ARG A 181 -6.83 6.83 45.23
N ASP A 182 -6.64 7.66 44.21
CA ASP A 182 -7.76 8.34 43.54
C ASP A 182 -7.59 8.17 42.02
N GLU A 183 -8.63 7.61 41.39
CA GLU A 183 -8.78 7.14 39.99
C GLU A 183 -8.27 5.73 39.61
N ASP A 184 -8.42 4.74 40.49
CA ASP A 184 -8.24 3.32 40.13
C ASP A 184 -9.60 2.59 40.01
N ILE A 185 -10.42 3.01 39.05
CA ILE A 185 -11.62 2.28 38.59
C ILE A 185 -11.34 1.75 37.18
N ARG A 186 -10.74 0.55 37.10
CA ARG A 186 -10.68 -0.32 35.91
C ARG A 186 -9.95 0.28 34.69
N ASP A 187 -8.64 0.09 34.58
CA ASP A 187 -7.89 0.26 33.32
C ASP A 187 -8.20 -0.88 32.31
N ARG A 188 -9.49 -1.08 31.99
CA ARG A 188 -10.04 -1.89 30.89
C ARG A 188 -10.18 -1.00 29.65
N ARG A 189 -9.11 -0.37 29.18
CA ARG A 189 -9.22 0.48 27.99
C ARG A 189 -9.58 -0.41 26.81
N LYS A 190 -10.73 -0.13 26.19
CA LYS A 190 -11.13 -0.72 24.91
C LYS A 190 -9.97 -0.58 23.91
N LYS A 191 -9.74 -1.59 23.07
CA LYS A 191 -8.61 -1.62 22.13
C LYS A 191 -8.98 -0.90 20.82
N PRO A 192 -8.05 -0.18 20.15
CA PRO A 192 -8.28 0.28 18.79
C PRO A 192 -8.64 -0.89 17.87
N VAL A 193 -9.41 -0.60 16.83
CA VAL A 193 -9.91 -1.58 15.86
C VAL A 193 -9.35 -1.22 14.48
N MET A 194 -8.76 -2.19 13.79
CA MET A 194 -8.29 -2.03 12.42
C MET A 194 -9.10 -2.96 11.50
N LEU A 195 -9.90 -2.40 10.59
CA LEU A 195 -10.66 -3.15 9.59
C LEU A 195 -9.91 -3.19 8.27
N PHE A 196 -9.49 -4.38 7.85
CA PHE A 196 -8.85 -4.62 6.56
C PHE A 196 -9.88 -4.88 5.46
N ILE A 197 -9.79 -4.09 4.39
CA ILE A 197 -10.53 -4.24 3.15
C ILE A 197 -9.55 -4.75 2.09
N HIS A 198 -9.72 -6.00 1.67
CA HIS A 198 -8.83 -6.61 0.69
C HIS A 198 -8.98 -5.99 -0.70
N GLY A 199 -7.92 -6.09 -1.50
CA GLY A 199 -7.91 -5.70 -2.90
C GLY A 199 -8.17 -6.89 -3.84
N GLY A 200 -7.50 -6.84 -4.99
CA GLY A 200 -7.77 -7.64 -6.18
C GLY A 200 -7.95 -6.67 -7.35
N SER A 201 -9.01 -6.81 -8.10
CA SER A 201 -9.46 -5.85 -9.11
C SER A 201 -10.95 -5.55 -8.97
N TYR A 202 -11.46 -5.65 -7.72
CA TYR A 202 -12.88 -5.77 -7.36
C TYR A 202 -13.54 -7.09 -7.79
N MET A 203 -12.85 -7.93 -8.55
CA MET A 203 -13.36 -9.18 -9.13
C MET A 203 -12.99 -10.43 -8.32
N GLU A 204 -11.89 -10.38 -7.57
CA GLU A 204 -11.34 -11.50 -6.79
C GLU A 204 -10.73 -11.03 -5.45
N GLY A 205 -10.36 -12.00 -4.63
CA GLY A 205 -9.80 -11.81 -3.29
C GLY A 205 -10.74 -12.29 -2.18
N ALA A 206 -10.20 -12.34 -0.96
CA ALA A 206 -10.97 -12.58 0.25
C ALA A 206 -10.22 -12.06 1.47
N GLY A 207 -10.93 -11.60 2.49
CA GLY A 207 -10.33 -11.27 3.79
C GLY A 207 -9.69 -12.49 4.47
N ASN A 208 -10.13 -13.70 4.11
CA ASN A 208 -9.63 -14.98 4.60
C ASN A 208 -8.15 -15.25 4.27
N MET A 209 -7.61 -14.58 3.25
CA MET A 209 -6.21 -14.74 2.81
C MET A 209 -5.21 -14.11 3.79
N PHE A 210 -5.68 -13.26 4.71
CA PHE A 210 -4.83 -12.44 5.56
C PHE A 210 -5.00 -12.85 7.03
N ASP A 211 -4.07 -13.67 7.55
CA ASP A 211 -4.03 -13.99 8.98
C ASP A 211 -3.54 -12.76 9.77
N ALA A 212 -4.47 -12.07 10.42
CA ALA A 212 -4.18 -10.86 11.16
C ALA A 212 -3.76 -11.11 12.62
N SER A 213 -3.49 -12.36 13.00
CA SER A 213 -3.17 -12.68 14.39
C SER A 213 -1.86 -12.04 14.87
N VAL A 214 -0.83 -12.00 14.02
CA VAL A 214 0.45 -11.36 14.39
C VAL A 214 0.26 -9.87 14.58
N LEU A 215 -0.40 -9.18 13.64
CA LEU A 215 -0.70 -7.75 13.75
C LEU A 215 -1.52 -7.43 15.02
N ALA A 216 -2.53 -8.25 15.32
CA ALA A 216 -3.34 -8.10 16.54
C ALA A 216 -2.49 -8.25 17.81
N ALA A 217 -1.72 -9.35 17.91
CA ALA A 217 -0.89 -9.66 19.08
C ALA A 217 0.24 -8.65 19.28
N TYR A 218 0.98 -8.31 18.21
CA TYR A 218 2.09 -7.36 18.24
C TYR A 218 1.59 -5.94 18.56
N GLY A 219 0.56 -5.50 17.84
CA GLY A 219 0.01 -4.16 17.93
C GLY A 219 -0.80 -3.90 19.20
N ASN A 220 -1.28 -4.97 19.87
CA ASN A 220 -2.30 -4.90 20.91
C ASN A 220 -3.55 -4.12 20.43
N VAL A 221 -4.01 -4.46 19.23
CA VAL A 221 -5.20 -3.91 18.57
C VAL A 221 -6.11 -5.06 18.14
N ILE A 222 -7.42 -4.81 18.03
CA ILE A 222 -8.30 -5.78 17.38
C ILE A 222 -8.17 -5.58 15.88
N VAL A 223 -7.93 -6.65 15.14
CA VAL A 223 -7.93 -6.61 13.68
C VAL A 223 -9.13 -7.37 13.17
N VAL A 224 -9.78 -6.82 12.15
CA VAL A 224 -10.93 -7.41 11.49
C VAL A 224 -10.60 -7.52 10.01
N THR A 225 -10.84 -8.67 9.41
CA THR A 225 -10.82 -8.85 7.95
C THR A 225 -12.24 -9.14 7.49
N MET A 226 -12.66 -8.67 6.33
CA MET A 226 -14.02 -8.91 5.83
C MET A 226 -14.04 -9.44 4.40
N ASN A 227 -15.13 -10.09 4.03
CA ASN A 227 -15.51 -10.37 2.64
C ASN A 227 -16.67 -9.44 2.25
N TYR A 228 -16.64 -8.89 1.05
CA TYR A 228 -17.72 -8.11 0.43
C TYR A 228 -18.02 -8.69 -0.96
N ARG A 229 -19.21 -8.45 -1.52
CA ARG A 229 -19.54 -8.95 -2.86
C ARG A 229 -18.57 -8.42 -3.91
N LEU A 230 -18.16 -9.30 -4.82
CA LEU A 230 -17.18 -9.03 -5.87
C LEU A 230 -17.80 -9.07 -7.27
N GLY A 231 -17.09 -8.46 -8.21
CA GLY A 231 -17.38 -8.42 -9.64
C GLY A 231 -18.83 -8.12 -9.96
N VAL A 232 -19.43 -8.96 -10.81
CA VAL A 232 -20.83 -8.80 -11.24
C VAL A 232 -21.78 -8.69 -10.05
N LEU A 233 -21.63 -9.54 -9.03
CA LEU A 233 -22.55 -9.58 -7.89
C LEU A 233 -22.41 -8.37 -6.96
N GLY A 234 -21.22 -7.77 -6.91
CA GLY A 234 -20.91 -6.60 -6.09
C GLY A 234 -21.15 -5.27 -6.79
N PHE A 235 -21.05 -5.23 -8.12
CA PHE A 235 -20.87 -3.96 -8.82
C PHE A 235 -21.63 -3.84 -10.15
N LEU A 236 -22.48 -4.80 -10.52
CA LEU A 236 -23.35 -4.65 -11.68
C LEU A 236 -24.21 -3.40 -11.55
N SER A 237 -24.22 -2.57 -12.59
CA SER A 237 -25.07 -1.38 -12.66
C SER A 237 -25.62 -1.19 -14.07
N THR A 238 -26.88 -0.75 -14.13
CA THR A 238 -27.56 -0.35 -15.38
C THR A 238 -27.45 1.15 -15.63
N GLY A 239 -26.84 1.92 -14.73
CA GLY A 239 -26.80 3.39 -14.81
C GLY A 239 -28.15 4.06 -14.56
N ASP A 240 -29.14 3.30 -14.08
CA ASP A 240 -30.48 3.77 -13.72
C ASP A 240 -30.94 3.09 -12.41
N GLN A 241 -32.23 3.20 -12.08
CA GLN A 241 -32.77 2.68 -10.82
C GLN A 241 -32.95 1.15 -10.79
N SER A 242 -32.83 0.45 -11.93
CA SER A 242 -33.05 -1.01 -12.00
C SER A 242 -31.96 -1.79 -11.27
N ALA A 243 -30.71 -1.36 -11.42
CA ALA A 243 -29.56 -1.80 -10.64
C ALA A 243 -28.56 -0.64 -10.52
N LYS A 244 -28.50 0.00 -9.34
CA LYS A 244 -27.66 1.19 -9.13
C LYS A 244 -26.16 0.88 -9.11
N GLY A 245 -25.77 -0.31 -8.66
CA GLY A 245 -24.37 -0.69 -8.42
C GLY A 245 -23.95 -0.52 -6.97
N ASN A 246 -22.63 -0.48 -6.74
CA ASN A 246 -21.99 -0.22 -5.45
C ASN A 246 -22.40 -1.17 -4.29
N TYR A 247 -22.95 -2.34 -4.58
CA TYR A 247 -23.35 -3.31 -3.55
C TYR A 247 -22.18 -3.78 -2.69
N GLY A 248 -20.99 -3.97 -3.28
CA GLY A 248 -19.77 -4.30 -2.56
C GLY A 248 -19.29 -3.17 -1.62
N LEU A 249 -19.49 -1.90 -1.97
CA LEU A 249 -19.20 -0.78 -1.07
C LEU A 249 -20.23 -0.71 0.07
N LEU A 250 -21.51 -0.93 -0.24
CA LEU A 250 -22.58 -1.01 0.76
C LEU A 250 -22.37 -2.18 1.74
N ASP A 251 -21.79 -3.29 1.28
CA ASP A 251 -21.37 -4.41 2.14
C ASP A 251 -20.29 -3.97 3.13
N GLN A 252 -19.31 -3.18 2.69
CA GLN A 252 -18.27 -2.61 3.56
C GLN A 252 -18.85 -1.62 4.57
N ILE A 253 -19.79 -0.76 4.15
CA ILE A 253 -20.52 0.14 5.05
C ILE A 253 -21.34 -0.65 6.09
N GLN A 254 -22.01 -1.73 5.69
CA GLN A 254 -22.77 -2.57 6.60
C GLN A 254 -21.85 -3.30 7.60
N ALA A 255 -20.66 -3.75 7.18
CA ALA A 255 -19.66 -4.29 8.10
C ALA A 255 -19.17 -3.23 9.11
N LEU A 256 -18.98 -1.99 8.67
CA LEU A 256 -18.63 -0.86 9.55
C LEU A 256 -19.73 -0.54 10.57
N ARG A 257 -21.00 -0.54 10.14
CA ARG A 257 -22.16 -0.41 11.06
C ARG A 257 -22.18 -1.54 12.08
N TRP A 258 -21.98 -2.78 11.63
CA TRP A 258 -21.88 -3.93 12.52
C TRP A 258 -20.75 -3.78 13.55
N LEU A 259 -19.57 -3.30 13.13
CA LEU A 259 -18.45 -3.06 14.05
C LEU A 259 -18.78 -1.99 15.09
N ASN A 260 -19.35 -0.86 14.67
CA ASN A 260 -19.73 0.22 15.57
C ASN A 260 -20.65 -0.28 16.69
N GLU A 261 -21.62 -1.13 16.34
CA GLU A 261 -22.57 -1.71 17.29
C GLU A 261 -21.99 -2.86 18.15
N ASN A 262 -21.12 -3.69 17.59
CA ASN A 262 -20.77 -4.99 18.20
C ASN A 262 -19.34 -5.12 18.71
N ILE A 263 -18.39 -4.33 18.21
CA ILE A 263 -16.95 -4.54 18.51
C ILE A 263 -16.61 -4.31 19.99
N GLY A 264 -17.43 -3.52 20.70
CA GLY A 264 -17.36 -3.34 22.14
C GLY A 264 -17.46 -4.63 22.94
N HIS A 265 -18.21 -5.64 22.44
CA HIS A 265 -18.34 -6.95 23.09
C HIS A 265 -17.06 -7.79 23.01
N PHE A 266 -16.19 -7.50 22.04
CA PHE A 266 -14.87 -8.12 21.86
C PHE A 266 -13.76 -7.35 22.57
N GLY A 267 -14.11 -6.29 23.33
CA GLY A 267 -13.14 -5.39 23.97
C GLY A 267 -12.58 -4.30 23.05
N GLY A 268 -13.17 -4.10 21.87
CA GLY A 268 -12.79 -3.05 20.93
C GLY A 268 -13.46 -1.70 21.22
N ASP A 269 -12.87 -0.65 20.66
CA ASP A 269 -13.34 0.73 20.80
C ASP A 269 -14.00 1.21 19.49
N PRO A 270 -15.33 1.39 19.45
CA PRO A 270 -16.01 1.85 18.23
C PRO A 270 -15.66 3.31 17.86
N GLU A 271 -15.08 4.08 18.79
CA GLU A 271 -14.60 5.44 18.54
C GLU A 271 -13.15 5.48 18.03
N ARG A 272 -12.50 4.31 17.87
CA ARG A 272 -11.13 4.19 17.31
C ARG A 272 -11.03 3.04 16.31
N ILE A 273 -11.93 3.06 15.33
CA ILE A 273 -11.91 2.25 14.12
C ILE A 273 -11.05 2.94 13.06
N THR A 274 -10.05 2.21 12.57
CA THR A 274 -9.22 2.58 11.42
C THR A 274 -9.51 1.61 10.28
N ILE A 275 -9.92 2.10 9.12
CA ILE A 275 -10.02 1.26 7.91
C ILE A 275 -8.68 1.26 7.20
N PHE A 276 -8.29 0.12 6.65
CA PHE A 276 -7.08 0.02 5.83
C PHE A 276 -7.23 -0.99 4.70
N GLY A 277 -6.55 -0.75 3.59
CA GLY A 277 -6.60 -1.62 2.42
C GLY A 277 -5.41 -1.40 1.49
N SER A 278 -5.21 -2.33 0.57
CA SER A 278 -4.17 -2.26 -0.47
C SER A 278 -4.76 -2.46 -1.87
N GLY A 279 -4.21 -1.79 -2.88
CA GLY A 279 -4.69 -1.83 -4.25
C GLY A 279 -6.14 -1.37 -4.38
N ALA A 280 -7.00 -2.20 -5.00
CA ALA A 280 -8.44 -1.94 -5.07
C ALA A 280 -9.11 -1.77 -3.68
N GLY A 281 -8.55 -2.39 -2.63
CA GLY A 281 -9.02 -2.18 -1.25
C GLY A 281 -8.69 -0.78 -0.72
N ALA A 282 -7.55 -0.20 -1.12
CA ALA A 282 -7.23 1.19 -0.82
C ALA A 282 -8.10 2.17 -1.63
N SER A 283 -8.47 1.82 -2.86
CA SER A 283 -9.47 2.56 -3.63
C SER A 283 -10.84 2.54 -2.93
N CYS A 284 -11.28 1.38 -2.42
CA CYS A 284 -12.47 1.30 -1.56
C CYS A 284 -12.35 2.20 -0.32
N VAL A 285 -11.23 2.18 0.40
CA VAL A 285 -11.00 3.07 1.55
C VAL A 285 -11.20 4.54 1.17
N ASN A 286 -10.63 5.00 0.06
CA ASN A 286 -10.81 6.38 -0.41
C ASN A 286 -12.26 6.68 -0.80
N LEU A 287 -12.96 5.75 -1.45
CA LEU A 287 -14.38 5.93 -1.81
C LEU A 287 -15.29 5.97 -0.57
N LEU A 288 -14.98 5.18 0.46
CA LEU A 288 -15.70 5.23 1.73
C LEU A 288 -15.51 6.58 2.45
N ILE A 289 -14.34 7.19 2.34
CA ILE A 289 -14.06 8.54 2.86
C ILE A 289 -14.95 9.61 2.19
N LEU A 290 -15.21 9.44 0.90
CA LEU A 290 -16.02 10.35 0.07
C LEU A 290 -17.53 10.07 0.16
N SER A 291 -17.93 8.99 0.83
CA SER A 291 -19.33 8.58 0.92
C SER A 291 -19.97 9.08 2.20
N HIS A 292 -21.08 9.82 2.06
CA HIS A 292 -21.88 10.29 3.20
C HIS A 292 -22.47 9.13 4.03
N HIS A 293 -22.61 7.92 3.45
CA HIS A 293 -23.10 6.73 4.17
C HIS A 293 -22.12 6.19 5.21
N SER A 294 -20.85 6.60 5.14
CA SER A 294 -19.78 6.17 6.03
C SER A 294 -19.55 7.11 7.22
N GLU A 295 -20.28 8.23 7.28
CA GLU A 295 -20.13 9.24 8.30
C GLU A 295 -20.23 8.67 9.73
N GLY A 296 -19.24 9.00 10.55
CA GLY A 296 -19.18 8.58 11.95
C GLY A 296 -18.91 7.08 12.18
N LEU A 297 -18.71 6.28 11.14
CA LEU A 297 -18.49 4.83 11.29
C LEU A 297 -17.03 4.45 11.56
N PHE A 298 -16.08 5.29 11.17
CA PHE A 298 -14.65 5.14 11.45
C PHE A 298 -14.01 6.52 11.65
N GLN A 299 -12.75 6.55 12.11
CA GLN A 299 -12.07 7.81 12.43
C GLN A 299 -10.78 8.03 11.64
N ARG A 300 -10.19 6.95 11.10
CA ARG A 300 -8.90 7.02 10.40
C ARG A 300 -8.87 6.06 9.21
N ALA A 301 -8.02 6.39 8.24
CA ALA A 301 -7.85 5.59 7.04
C ALA A 301 -6.37 5.36 6.72
N ILE A 302 -6.06 4.15 6.25
CA ILE A 302 -4.76 3.82 5.68
C ILE A 302 -4.96 3.28 4.26
N ALA A 303 -4.45 4.01 3.26
CA ALA A 303 -4.59 3.67 1.84
C ALA A 303 -3.22 3.28 1.25
N GLN A 304 -3.00 1.98 1.04
CA GLN A 304 -1.74 1.44 0.54
C GLN A 304 -1.84 1.21 -0.97
N SER A 305 -1.03 1.90 -1.77
CA SER A 305 -0.91 1.63 -3.21
C SER A 305 -2.26 1.65 -3.95
N GLY A 306 -3.13 2.61 -3.63
CA GLY A 306 -4.40 2.81 -4.33
C GLY A 306 -5.09 4.12 -3.93
N SER A 307 -5.90 4.64 -4.85
CA SER A 307 -6.63 5.92 -4.71
C SER A 307 -8.03 5.81 -5.32
N ALA A 308 -8.89 6.80 -5.11
CA ALA A 308 -10.20 6.85 -5.80
C ALA A 308 -10.11 7.46 -7.22
N ILE A 309 -8.97 8.01 -7.63
CA ILE A 309 -8.80 8.78 -8.88
C ILE A 309 -7.83 8.11 -9.88
N SER A 310 -7.49 6.83 -9.68
CA SER A 310 -6.79 6.03 -10.70
C SER A 310 -7.79 5.57 -11.77
N SER A 311 -7.32 5.32 -13.01
CA SER A 311 -8.18 4.95 -14.16
C SER A 311 -9.05 3.70 -13.94
N TRP A 312 -8.64 2.84 -13.03
CA TRP A 312 -9.31 1.59 -12.68
C TRP A 312 -10.14 1.66 -11.39
N SER A 313 -10.22 2.82 -10.74
CA SER A 313 -10.90 2.95 -9.45
C SER A 313 -12.43 2.98 -9.60
N VAL A 314 -12.92 3.57 -10.68
CA VAL A 314 -14.35 3.77 -10.98
C VAL A 314 -14.66 3.30 -12.41
N ASN A 315 -15.81 2.67 -12.59
CA ASN A 315 -16.36 2.30 -13.88
C ASN A 315 -17.32 3.38 -14.39
N TYR A 316 -16.90 4.12 -15.41
CA TYR A 316 -17.70 5.17 -16.05
C TYR A 316 -18.63 4.67 -17.16
N ARG A 317 -18.63 3.37 -17.48
CA ARG A 317 -19.48 2.77 -18.53
C ARG A 317 -20.21 1.50 -18.05
N PRO A 318 -20.93 1.53 -16.91
CA PRO A 318 -21.52 0.34 -16.33
C PRO A 318 -22.58 -0.33 -17.21
N LEU A 319 -23.48 0.46 -17.83
CA LEU A 319 -24.53 -0.09 -18.69
C LEU A 319 -23.96 -0.89 -19.87
N MET A 320 -22.85 -0.44 -20.46
CA MET A 320 -22.19 -1.13 -21.57
C MET A 320 -21.77 -2.55 -21.18
N TYR A 321 -21.06 -2.71 -20.05
CA TYR A 321 -20.60 -4.02 -19.61
C TYR A 321 -21.74 -4.91 -19.11
N THR A 322 -22.75 -4.33 -18.45
CA THR A 322 -23.98 -5.03 -18.06
C THR A 322 -24.71 -5.60 -19.28
N GLN A 323 -24.82 -4.84 -20.38
CA GLN A 323 -25.43 -5.32 -21.62
C GLN A 323 -24.61 -6.42 -22.31
N ILE A 324 -23.27 -6.33 -22.30
CA ILE A 324 -22.40 -7.39 -22.83
C ILE A 324 -22.61 -8.69 -22.05
N LEU A 325 -22.61 -8.62 -20.72
CA LEU A 325 -22.89 -9.76 -19.84
C LEU A 325 -24.28 -10.33 -20.13
N ALA A 326 -25.30 -9.48 -20.12
CA ALA A 326 -26.68 -9.88 -20.36
C ALA A 326 -26.83 -10.62 -21.70
N LYS A 327 -26.17 -10.15 -22.76
CA LYS A 327 -26.15 -10.83 -24.05
C LYS A 327 -25.49 -12.22 -23.97
N LYS A 328 -24.36 -12.36 -23.26
CA LYS A 328 -23.65 -13.63 -23.11
C LYS A 328 -24.47 -14.69 -22.37
N VAL A 329 -25.27 -14.28 -21.38
CA VAL A 329 -26.09 -15.20 -20.58
C VAL A 329 -27.54 -15.35 -21.07
N GLY A 330 -27.89 -14.71 -22.20
CA GLY A 330 -29.22 -14.81 -22.80
C GLY A 330 -30.31 -13.97 -22.11
N CYS A 331 -29.94 -12.87 -21.45
CA CYS A 331 -30.83 -11.90 -20.82
C CYS A 331 -30.94 -10.59 -21.62
N SER A 332 -31.06 -10.67 -22.95
CA SER A 332 -31.17 -9.49 -23.81
C SER A 332 -32.61 -8.93 -23.83
N TYR A 333 -32.85 -7.89 -23.04
CA TYR A 333 -34.14 -7.17 -22.97
C TYR A 333 -33.94 -5.69 -23.31
N GLY A 334 -35.00 -5.04 -23.82
CA GLY A 334 -34.98 -3.60 -24.07
C GLY A 334 -35.18 -2.76 -22.80
N ASP A 335 -35.90 -3.30 -21.82
CA ASP A 335 -36.12 -2.71 -20.50
C ASP A 335 -35.04 -3.21 -19.50
N THR A 336 -34.49 -2.30 -18.70
CA THR A 336 -33.42 -2.61 -17.75
C THR A 336 -33.92 -3.36 -16.51
N GLY A 337 -35.19 -3.18 -16.12
CA GLY A 337 -35.81 -3.91 -15.02
C GLY A 337 -35.97 -5.39 -15.37
N ASP A 338 -36.52 -5.70 -16.54
CA ASP A 338 -36.64 -7.07 -17.06
C ASP A 338 -35.27 -7.75 -17.24
N LEU A 339 -34.26 -6.98 -17.70
CA LEU A 339 -32.88 -7.45 -17.80
C LEU A 339 -32.33 -7.88 -16.45
N VAL A 340 -32.43 -7.03 -15.42
CA VAL A 340 -31.92 -7.33 -14.08
C VAL A 340 -32.67 -8.51 -13.45
N GLU A 341 -33.99 -8.59 -13.65
CA GLU A 341 -34.81 -9.70 -13.19
C GLU A 341 -34.38 -11.04 -13.83
N CYS A 342 -34.06 -11.03 -15.13
CA CYS A 342 -33.48 -12.21 -15.78
C CYS A 342 -32.12 -12.60 -15.18
N LEU A 343 -31.24 -11.62 -14.91
CA LEU A 343 -29.93 -11.87 -14.31
C LEU A 343 -30.03 -12.41 -12.88
N ARG A 344 -31.03 -12.00 -12.08
CA ARG A 344 -31.27 -12.58 -10.74
C ARG A 344 -31.58 -14.07 -10.79
N ARG A 345 -32.24 -14.54 -11.85
CA ARG A 345 -32.62 -15.96 -12.03
C ARG A 345 -31.45 -16.85 -12.47
N LYS A 346 -30.34 -16.28 -12.92
CA LYS A 346 -29.14 -17.03 -13.30
C LYS A 346 -28.43 -17.59 -12.08
N THR A 347 -27.75 -18.72 -12.24
CA THR A 347 -26.81 -19.16 -11.21
C THR A 347 -25.63 -18.19 -11.15
N PHE A 348 -24.98 -18.03 -9.98
CA PHE A 348 -23.83 -17.12 -9.90
C PHE A 348 -22.69 -17.55 -10.85
N ARG A 349 -22.49 -18.86 -11.08
CA ARG A 349 -21.46 -19.37 -11.99
C ARG A 349 -21.71 -18.92 -13.42
N GLU A 350 -22.95 -19.00 -13.89
CA GLU A 350 -23.30 -18.49 -15.23
C GLU A 350 -22.97 -17.01 -15.41
N LEU A 351 -22.94 -16.22 -14.33
CA LEU A 351 -22.61 -14.79 -14.37
C LEU A 351 -21.11 -14.52 -14.23
N VAL A 352 -20.47 -15.14 -13.23
CA VAL A 352 -19.07 -14.88 -12.84
C VAL A 352 -18.08 -15.49 -13.82
N ASP A 353 -18.41 -16.62 -14.45
CA ASP A 353 -17.50 -17.31 -15.37
C ASP A 353 -17.47 -16.66 -16.77
N GLN A 354 -18.23 -15.58 -16.99
CA GLN A 354 -18.24 -14.88 -18.27
C GLN A 354 -17.00 -14.03 -18.45
N ASP A 355 -16.33 -14.22 -19.58
CA ASP A 355 -15.19 -13.42 -19.99
C ASP A 355 -15.63 -12.01 -20.46
N ILE A 356 -15.58 -11.01 -19.59
CA ILE A 356 -15.95 -9.62 -19.91
C ILE A 356 -14.69 -8.76 -19.84
N GLN A 357 -14.07 -8.53 -21.00
CA GLN A 357 -12.85 -7.75 -21.09
C GLN A 357 -13.15 -6.24 -21.12
N PRO A 358 -12.67 -5.45 -20.15
CA PRO A 358 -12.76 -4.00 -20.21
C PRO A 358 -11.77 -3.41 -21.20
N ALA A 359 -11.90 -2.10 -21.46
CA ALA A 359 -10.79 -1.34 -22.02
C ALA A 359 -9.54 -1.51 -21.12
N ARG A 360 -8.35 -1.57 -21.73
CA ARG A 360 -7.09 -1.77 -20.98
C ARG A 360 -6.93 -0.65 -19.93
N TYR A 361 -6.45 -1.01 -18.74
CA TYR A 361 -6.29 -0.12 -17.57
C TYR A 361 -7.60 0.40 -16.95
N HIS A 362 -8.74 -0.11 -17.38
CA HIS A 362 -10.05 0.18 -16.82
C HIS A 362 -10.70 -1.10 -16.29
N ILE A 363 -11.82 -0.95 -15.59
CA ILE A 363 -12.58 -2.05 -14.99
C ILE A 363 -13.95 -2.21 -15.63
N ALA A 364 -14.44 -3.46 -15.69
CA ALA A 364 -15.77 -3.78 -16.22
C ALA A 364 -16.85 -3.76 -15.13
N PHE A 365 -16.54 -4.28 -13.94
CA PHE A 365 -17.42 -4.30 -12.78
C PHE A 365 -16.62 -3.84 -11.55
N GLY A 366 -16.95 -2.66 -11.05
CA GLY A 366 -16.39 -2.05 -9.86
C GLY A 366 -17.21 -0.82 -9.49
N PRO A 367 -16.73 0.04 -8.57
CA PRO A 367 -17.47 1.22 -8.13
C PRO A 367 -17.98 2.09 -9.29
N VAL A 368 -19.15 2.70 -9.13
CA VAL A 368 -19.76 3.61 -10.11
C VAL A 368 -20.18 4.91 -9.43
N VAL A 369 -20.21 6.01 -10.17
CA VAL A 369 -20.85 7.26 -9.71
C VAL A 369 -22.36 7.06 -9.83
N ASP A 370 -23.02 6.74 -8.72
CA ASP A 370 -24.46 6.44 -8.67
C ASP A 370 -25.31 7.63 -8.19
N GLY A 371 -24.68 8.74 -7.78
CA GLY A 371 -25.36 9.91 -7.23
C GLY A 371 -25.82 9.72 -5.78
N ASP A 372 -25.37 8.66 -5.10
CA ASP A 372 -25.77 8.32 -3.73
C ASP A 372 -24.58 7.81 -2.91
N VAL A 373 -24.14 6.57 -3.12
CA VAL A 373 -22.97 6.02 -2.41
C VAL A 373 -21.70 6.74 -2.83
N VAL A 374 -21.54 6.98 -4.13
CA VAL A 374 -20.51 7.82 -4.73
C VAL A 374 -21.24 8.98 -5.43
N PRO A 375 -21.39 10.14 -4.76
CA PRO A 375 -22.29 11.20 -5.23
C PRO A 375 -21.90 11.84 -6.56
N ASP A 376 -20.59 12.01 -6.80
CA ASP A 376 -20.05 12.62 -8.02
C ASP A 376 -18.68 11.97 -8.33
N ASP A 377 -18.00 12.44 -9.38
CA ASP A 377 -16.64 12.02 -9.68
C ASP A 377 -15.72 12.22 -8.46
N PRO A 378 -14.94 11.20 -8.04
CA PRO A 378 -14.08 11.31 -6.87
C PRO A 378 -13.09 12.47 -6.91
N GLU A 379 -12.60 12.84 -8.09
CA GLU A 379 -11.70 13.98 -8.23
C GLU A 379 -12.44 15.30 -7.91
N ILE A 380 -13.67 15.45 -8.39
CA ILE A 380 -14.53 16.60 -8.09
C ILE A 380 -14.83 16.66 -6.59
N LEU A 381 -15.22 15.55 -5.98
CA LEU A 381 -15.50 15.48 -4.54
C LEU A 381 -14.27 15.87 -3.70
N MET A 382 -13.08 15.37 -4.07
CA MET A 382 -11.84 15.74 -3.38
C MET A 382 -11.46 17.21 -3.58
N GLN A 383 -11.66 17.79 -4.77
CA GLN A 383 -11.40 19.21 -5.04
C GLN A 383 -12.34 20.15 -4.30
N GLN A 384 -13.60 19.74 -4.09
CA GLN A 384 -14.58 20.49 -3.31
C GLN A 384 -14.37 20.37 -1.80
N GLY A 385 -13.54 19.41 -1.37
CA GLY A 385 -13.37 19.11 0.06
C GLY A 385 -14.56 18.34 0.64
N GLU A 386 -15.36 17.68 -0.20
CA GLU A 386 -16.50 16.82 0.18
C GLU A 386 -16.01 15.45 0.67
N PHE A 387 -14.96 15.46 1.48
CA PHE A 387 -14.53 14.32 2.27
C PHE A 387 -14.59 14.68 3.74
N LEU A 388 -14.88 13.66 4.53
CA LEU A 388 -14.90 13.77 5.97
C LEU A 388 -13.47 13.94 6.49
N ASN A 389 -13.30 14.79 7.50
CA ASN A 389 -11.98 15.15 8.03
C ASN A 389 -11.37 13.99 8.84
N TYR A 390 -10.82 13.00 8.13
CA TYR A 390 -10.15 11.84 8.71
C TYR A 390 -8.64 12.03 8.78
N ASP A 391 -8.00 11.45 9.80
CA ASP A 391 -6.56 11.22 9.75
C ASP A 391 -6.28 10.18 8.64
N ILE A 392 -5.36 10.47 7.73
CA ILE A 392 -5.02 9.56 6.64
C ILE A 392 -3.51 9.26 6.57
N LEU A 393 -3.18 7.98 6.44
CA LEU A 393 -1.85 7.50 6.07
C LEU A 393 -1.94 6.87 4.69
N LEU A 394 -1.12 7.30 3.75
CA LEU A 394 -1.11 6.75 2.41
C LEU A 394 0.30 6.64 1.83
N GLY A 395 0.48 5.80 0.82
CA GLY A 395 1.77 5.64 0.20
C GLY A 395 1.77 4.64 -0.95
N VAL A 396 2.95 4.46 -1.52
CA VAL A 396 3.18 3.66 -2.73
C VAL A 396 4.48 2.88 -2.62
N ASN A 397 4.61 1.82 -3.39
CA ASN A 397 5.82 1.04 -3.54
C ASN A 397 6.70 1.62 -4.65
N GLN A 398 8.00 1.29 -4.63
CA GLN A 398 8.98 1.87 -5.57
C GLN A 398 8.65 1.57 -7.04
N GLY A 399 8.21 0.36 -7.32
CA GLY A 399 8.08 -0.21 -8.65
C GLY A 399 6.78 -0.98 -8.84
N GLU A 400 5.65 -0.36 -8.48
CA GLU A 400 4.28 -0.91 -8.59
C GLU A 400 4.03 -1.59 -9.94
N GLY A 401 4.46 -0.95 -11.03
CA GLY A 401 4.21 -1.36 -12.41
C GLY A 401 5.07 -2.51 -12.92
N LEU A 402 5.52 -3.45 -12.08
CA LEU A 402 6.37 -4.57 -12.49
C LEU A 402 5.75 -5.38 -13.64
N LYS A 403 4.49 -5.79 -13.50
CA LYS A 403 3.76 -6.59 -14.50
C LYS A 403 3.50 -5.84 -15.82
N PHE A 404 3.73 -4.53 -15.88
CA PHE A 404 3.65 -3.76 -17.13
C PHE A 404 4.83 -4.04 -18.08
N VAL A 405 5.97 -4.47 -17.53
CA VAL A 405 7.19 -4.74 -18.29
C VAL A 405 7.63 -6.20 -18.25
N ASP A 406 6.94 -7.05 -17.49
CA ASP A 406 7.26 -8.47 -17.29
C ASP A 406 7.11 -9.31 -18.57
N ASP A 407 6.20 -8.92 -19.48
CA ASP A 407 5.97 -9.56 -20.79
C ASP A 407 7.08 -9.29 -21.83
N SER A 408 8.11 -8.49 -21.51
CA SER A 408 9.23 -8.28 -22.43
C SER A 408 10.15 -9.49 -22.40
N GLU A 409 10.03 -10.37 -23.41
CA GLU A 409 10.77 -11.63 -23.52
C GLU A 409 12.28 -11.47 -23.25
N GLY A 410 12.72 -11.91 -22.05
CA GLY A 410 14.12 -12.20 -21.73
C GLY A 410 14.81 -11.25 -20.73
N ASP A 411 16.00 -11.66 -20.32
CA ASP A 411 16.94 -10.89 -19.46
C ASP A 411 17.54 -9.67 -20.20
N ASP A 412 17.14 -9.43 -21.45
CA ASP A 412 17.79 -8.55 -22.43
C ASP A 412 17.26 -7.10 -22.44
N GLY A 413 16.57 -6.67 -21.37
CA GLY A 413 16.05 -5.31 -21.22
C GLY A 413 15.02 -4.92 -22.30
N ILE A 414 14.78 -3.61 -22.49
CA ILE A 414 13.76 -3.13 -23.45
C ILE A 414 14.43 -2.45 -24.66
N SER A 415 14.03 -2.87 -25.87
CA SER A 415 14.46 -2.24 -27.13
C SER A 415 13.78 -0.88 -27.35
N ALA A 416 14.40 0.01 -28.11
CA ALA A 416 13.81 1.33 -28.41
C ALA A 416 12.45 1.21 -29.13
N ALA A 417 12.30 0.24 -30.03
CA ALA A 417 11.04 0.01 -30.73
C ALA A 417 9.93 -0.48 -29.80
N SER A 418 10.25 -1.38 -28.86
CA SER A 418 9.31 -1.84 -27.83
C SER A 418 8.92 -0.70 -26.88
N PHE A 419 9.88 0.12 -26.46
CA PHE A 419 9.63 1.30 -25.64
C PHE A 419 8.64 2.27 -26.30
N ASP A 420 8.89 2.63 -27.55
CA ASP A 420 8.03 3.53 -28.33
C ASP A 420 6.62 2.95 -28.53
N TYR A 421 6.53 1.67 -28.86
CA TYR A 421 5.26 0.96 -29.04
C TYR A 421 4.45 0.91 -27.74
N THR A 422 5.09 0.57 -26.62
CA THR A 422 4.42 0.45 -25.33
C THR A 422 3.92 1.81 -24.83
N ILE A 423 4.70 2.89 -24.99
CA ILE A 423 4.21 4.24 -24.66
C ILE A 423 3.05 4.65 -25.56
N SER A 424 3.13 4.39 -26.86
CA SER A 424 2.04 4.72 -27.79
C SER A 424 0.74 4.00 -27.40
N ASN A 425 0.83 2.69 -27.15
CA ASN A 425 -0.29 1.90 -26.65
C ASN A 425 -0.82 2.41 -25.31
N PHE A 426 0.07 2.79 -24.38
CA PHE A 426 -0.34 3.33 -23.09
C PHE A 426 -1.19 4.60 -23.26
N VAL A 427 -0.73 5.54 -24.09
CA VAL A 427 -1.46 6.79 -24.37
C VAL A 427 -2.80 6.52 -25.03
N ASP A 428 -2.84 5.58 -25.98
CA ASP A 428 -4.06 5.26 -26.73
C ASP A 428 -5.16 4.69 -25.85
N ASN A 429 -4.79 3.84 -24.89
CA ASN A 429 -5.75 3.19 -24.00
C ASN A 429 -6.29 4.12 -22.90
N LEU A 430 -5.49 5.08 -22.42
CA LEU A 430 -5.91 5.98 -21.33
C LEU A 430 -6.52 7.29 -21.83
N TYR A 431 -5.94 7.88 -22.88
CA TYR A 431 -6.39 9.17 -23.38
C TYR A 431 -7.26 9.01 -24.62
N GLY A 432 -7.18 7.91 -25.39
CA GLY A 432 -7.91 7.70 -26.65
C GLY A 432 -7.21 8.28 -27.89
N TYR A 433 -7.79 8.07 -29.08
CA TYR A 433 -7.18 8.40 -30.38
C TYR A 433 -7.92 9.53 -31.16
N PRO A 434 -7.76 10.82 -30.83
CA PRO A 434 -8.08 11.93 -31.72
C PRO A 434 -6.84 12.47 -32.42
N GLU A 435 -7.03 13.11 -33.57
CA GLU A 435 -6.00 13.78 -34.36
C GLU A 435 -5.23 14.80 -33.48
N GLY A 436 -3.89 14.76 -33.52
CA GLY A 436 -3.02 15.70 -32.82
C GLY A 436 -2.41 15.25 -31.47
N LYS A 437 -2.74 14.04 -30.98
CA LYS A 437 -2.09 13.45 -29.78
C LYS A 437 -0.65 12.99 -29.95
N ASP A 438 -0.05 13.20 -31.11
CA ASP A 438 1.39 12.98 -31.29
C ASP A 438 2.21 13.84 -30.34
N ILE A 439 1.72 15.05 -29.99
CA ILE A 439 2.37 15.91 -29.00
C ILE A 439 2.44 15.22 -27.63
N LEU A 440 1.34 14.61 -27.18
CA LEU A 440 1.29 13.93 -25.89
C LEU A 440 2.21 12.71 -25.87
N ARG A 441 2.14 11.86 -26.91
CA ARG A 441 3.00 10.68 -27.04
C ARG A 441 4.48 11.06 -27.05
N GLU A 442 4.87 12.00 -27.89
CA GLU A 442 6.27 12.43 -28.00
C GLU A 442 6.76 13.13 -26.72
N THR A 443 5.90 13.90 -26.04
CA THR A 443 6.25 14.49 -24.75
C THR A 443 6.45 13.43 -23.67
N ILE A 444 5.56 12.44 -23.56
CA ILE A 444 5.72 11.33 -22.60
C ILE A 444 7.01 10.55 -22.89
N LYS A 445 7.25 10.20 -24.16
CA LYS A 445 8.50 9.55 -24.59
C LYS A 445 9.73 10.37 -24.19
N PHE A 446 9.70 11.68 -24.45
CA PHE A 446 10.77 12.58 -24.08
C PHE A 446 11.01 12.60 -22.57
N MET A 447 9.94 12.68 -21.78
CA MET A 447 10.02 12.75 -20.32
C MET A 447 10.51 11.45 -19.71
N TYR A 448 10.24 10.28 -20.30
CA TYR A 448 10.65 8.97 -19.79
C TYR A 448 11.88 8.38 -20.48
N THR A 449 12.52 9.13 -21.37
CA THR A 449 13.84 8.78 -21.89
C THR A 449 14.92 9.29 -20.93
N ASP A 450 15.82 8.41 -20.48
CA ASP A 450 17.04 8.86 -19.81
C ASP A 450 18.02 9.41 -20.86
N TRP A 451 18.02 10.72 -21.05
CA TRP A 451 18.89 11.37 -22.04
C TRP A 451 20.38 11.30 -21.70
N ALA A 452 20.75 11.00 -20.45
CA ALA A 452 22.13 10.79 -20.05
C ALA A 452 22.66 9.40 -20.41
N ASP A 453 21.75 8.43 -20.62
CA ASP A 453 22.08 7.04 -20.95
C ASP A 453 21.02 6.40 -21.89
N ARG A 454 20.73 7.11 -22.98
CA ARG A 454 19.58 6.86 -23.88
C ARG A 454 19.52 5.44 -24.45
N ASP A 455 20.67 4.88 -24.78
CA ASP A 455 20.77 3.60 -25.49
C ASP A 455 20.75 2.39 -24.55
N ASN A 456 20.78 2.63 -23.24
CA ASN A 456 20.75 1.59 -22.22
C ASN A 456 19.39 0.88 -22.13
N ILE A 457 19.38 -0.39 -22.53
CA ILE A 457 18.21 -1.28 -22.54
C ILE A 457 17.60 -1.52 -21.14
N ASP A 458 18.44 -1.60 -20.10
CA ASP A 458 17.99 -1.78 -18.71
C ASP A 458 17.36 -0.49 -18.18
N MET A 459 17.93 0.66 -18.54
CA MET A 459 17.38 1.95 -18.15
C MET A 459 16.01 2.19 -18.80
N ARG A 460 15.84 1.82 -20.07
CA ARG A 460 14.52 1.84 -20.74
C ARG A 460 13.50 0.97 -20.02
N ARG A 461 13.88 -0.22 -19.52
CA ARG A 461 13.01 -1.06 -18.68
C ARG A 461 12.56 -0.32 -17.42
N LYS A 462 13.52 0.26 -16.70
CA LYS A 462 13.24 1.01 -15.47
C LYS A 462 12.37 2.23 -15.70
N THR A 463 12.62 3.00 -16.76
CA THR A 463 11.81 4.19 -17.04
C THR A 463 10.41 3.85 -17.56
N LEU A 464 10.24 2.73 -18.27
CA LEU A 464 8.91 2.26 -18.67
C LEU A 464 8.09 1.73 -17.48
N LEU A 465 8.73 0.98 -16.58
CA LEU A 465 8.13 0.58 -15.30
C LEU A 465 7.73 1.82 -14.48
N ALA A 466 8.63 2.81 -14.40
CA ALA A 466 8.39 4.08 -13.73
C ALA A 466 7.23 4.86 -14.34
N LEU A 467 7.07 4.89 -15.67
CA LEU A 467 5.96 5.55 -16.35
C LEU A 467 4.62 5.02 -15.86
N PHE A 468 4.47 3.71 -15.83
CA PHE A 468 3.22 3.08 -15.39
C PHE A 468 3.01 3.25 -13.89
N THR A 469 4.06 3.10 -13.08
CA THR A 469 4.05 3.34 -11.63
C THR A 469 3.61 4.77 -11.31
N ASP A 470 4.19 5.75 -12.01
CA ASP A 470 3.95 7.17 -11.81
C ASP A 470 2.51 7.55 -12.11
N HIS A 471 2.00 7.13 -13.26
CA HIS A 471 0.66 7.50 -13.70
C HIS A 471 -0.44 6.81 -12.87
N GLN A 472 -0.30 5.50 -12.63
CA GLN A 472 -1.37 4.72 -12.04
C GLN A 472 -1.44 4.78 -10.50
N TRP A 473 -0.30 5.01 -9.84
CA TRP A 473 -0.21 5.00 -8.37
C TRP A 473 0.36 6.29 -7.78
N VAL A 474 1.54 6.75 -8.23
CA VAL A 474 2.24 7.86 -7.56
C VAL A 474 1.48 9.18 -7.71
N ALA A 475 1.15 9.59 -8.93
CA ALA A 475 0.48 10.86 -9.18
C ALA A 475 -0.90 10.92 -8.51
N PRO A 476 -1.77 9.90 -8.62
CA PRO A 476 -3.01 9.83 -7.86
C PRO A 476 -2.83 9.90 -6.35
N ALA A 477 -1.89 9.13 -5.78
CA ALA A 477 -1.65 9.15 -4.33
C ALA A 477 -1.16 10.52 -3.83
N VAL A 478 -0.27 11.18 -4.58
CA VAL A 478 0.21 12.52 -4.22
C VAL A 478 -0.89 13.57 -4.39
N ALA A 479 -1.74 13.47 -5.41
CA ALA A 479 -2.90 14.35 -5.58
C ALA A 479 -3.87 14.21 -4.41
N THR A 480 -4.22 12.98 -4.02
CA THR A 480 -5.03 12.69 -2.83
C THR A 480 -4.39 13.27 -1.56
N ALA A 481 -3.10 13.03 -1.32
CA ALA A 481 -2.39 13.56 -0.15
C ALA A 481 -2.40 15.10 -0.11
N LYS A 482 -2.19 15.76 -1.27
CA LYS A 482 -2.22 17.21 -1.39
C LYS A 482 -3.59 17.78 -1.07
N LEU A 483 -4.65 17.20 -1.62
CA LEU A 483 -6.03 17.65 -1.39
C LEU A 483 -6.39 17.49 0.09
N HIS A 484 -6.16 16.33 0.70
CA HIS A 484 -6.37 16.14 2.14
C HIS A 484 -5.60 17.17 3.00
N ALA A 485 -4.33 17.42 2.69
CA ALA A 485 -3.53 18.39 3.44
C ALA A 485 -4.00 19.85 3.24
N GLN A 486 -4.52 20.21 2.05
CA GLN A 486 -5.06 21.55 1.77
C GLN A 486 -6.32 21.83 2.61
N PHE A 487 -7.16 20.82 2.81
CA PHE A 487 -8.33 20.89 3.69
C PHE A 487 -8.03 20.56 5.16
N GLN A 488 -6.75 20.66 5.56
CA GLN A 488 -6.29 20.55 6.96
C GLN A 488 -6.43 19.17 7.62
N SER A 489 -6.67 18.11 6.86
CA SER A 489 -6.62 16.74 7.39
C SER A 489 -5.18 16.35 7.75
N PRO A 490 -4.94 15.63 8.86
CA PRO A 490 -3.62 15.09 9.16
C PRO A 490 -3.23 14.00 8.16
N VAL A 491 -2.15 14.24 7.40
CA VAL A 491 -1.66 13.32 6.36
C VAL A 491 -0.27 12.80 6.73
N TYR A 492 -0.04 11.50 6.55
CA TYR A 492 1.29 10.89 6.57
C TYR A 492 1.53 10.13 5.27
N PHE A 493 2.60 10.47 4.56
CA PHE A 493 2.95 9.83 3.28
C PHE A 493 4.16 8.91 3.44
N TYR A 494 4.14 7.74 2.80
CA TYR A 494 5.31 6.84 2.73
C TYR A 494 5.64 6.41 1.29
N THR A 495 6.89 5.99 1.11
CA THR A 495 7.28 5.18 -0.05
C THR A 495 7.97 3.91 0.43
N PHE A 496 7.59 2.76 -0.12
CA PHE A 496 8.08 1.45 0.30
C PHE A 496 9.13 0.93 -0.69
N HIS A 497 10.38 0.86 -0.25
CA HIS A 497 11.55 0.54 -1.08
C HIS A 497 12.26 -0.70 -0.55
N HIS A 498 11.49 -1.71 -0.17
CA HIS A 498 12.01 -3.00 0.29
C HIS A 498 11.03 -4.09 -0.11
N HIS A 499 11.54 -5.25 -0.46
CA HIS A 499 10.74 -6.45 -0.66
C HIS A 499 11.61 -7.65 -0.32
N CYS A 500 10.97 -8.79 -0.14
CA CYS A 500 11.71 -10.03 0.02
C CYS A 500 11.92 -10.64 -1.38
N GLN A 501 13.08 -11.26 -1.61
CA GLN A 501 13.38 -11.90 -2.89
C GLN A 501 12.79 -13.31 -2.92
N THR A 502 12.09 -13.65 -4.01
CA THR A 502 11.63 -15.00 -4.34
C THR A 502 12.33 -15.49 -5.60
N GLU A 503 12.37 -16.80 -5.83
CA GLU A 503 12.94 -17.37 -7.07
C GLU A 503 12.16 -16.96 -8.33
N ALA A 504 10.84 -16.76 -8.21
CA ALA A 504 9.99 -16.32 -9.31
C ALA A 504 10.21 -14.84 -9.69
N ARG A 505 10.86 -14.05 -8.83
CA ARG A 505 11.01 -12.61 -9.02
C ARG A 505 12.34 -12.27 -9.68
N PRO A 506 12.34 -11.45 -10.75
CA PRO A 506 13.58 -10.98 -11.35
C PRO A 506 14.47 -10.21 -10.37
N GLU A 507 15.79 -10.44 -10.40
CA GLU A 507 16.74 -9.79 -9.48
C GLU A 507 16.81 -8.26 -9.63
N TRP A 508 16.42 -7.75 -10.80
CA TRP A 508 16.40 -6.31 -11.08
C TRP A 508 15.15 -5.60 -10.57
N ALA A 509 14.11 -6.35 -10.18
CA ALA A 509 12.83 -5.78 -9.76
C ALA A 509 12.98 -5.08 -8.39
N ASP A 510 12.38 -3.90 -8.29
CA ASP A 510 12.21 -3.22 -7.01
C ASP A 510 10.91 -3.72 -6.32
N ALA A 511 10.55 -3.10 -5.18
CA ALA A 511 9.30 -3.38 -4.49
C ALA A 511 8.09 -3.05 -5.39
N ALA A 512 7.32 -4.07 -5.76
CA ALA A 512 6.18 -3.98 -6.65
C ALA A 512 4.85 -4.06 -5.92
N HIS A 513 3.76 -4.12 -6.68
CA HIS A 513 2.41 -4.01 -6.14
C HIS A 513 2.09 -5.07 -5.08
N GLY A 514 1.73 -4.62 -3.88
CA GLY A 514 1.33 -5.44 -2.74
C GLY A 514 2.47 -6.03 -1.89
N ASP A 515 3.72 -5.73 -2.18
CA ASP A 515 4.89 -6.23 -1.43
C ASP A 515 4.97 -5.73 0.03
N GLU A 516 4.24 -4.68 0.38
CA GLU A 516 4.19 -4.16 1.74
C GLU A 516 3.30 -5.04 2.64
N LEU A 517 2.36 -5.79 2.07
CA LEU A 517 1.36 -6.56 2.83
C LEU A 517 1.97 -7.60 3.79
N PRO A 518 2.95 -8.43 3.41
CA PRO A 518 3.59 -9.37 4.34
C PRO A 518 4.18 -8.66 5.57
N TYR A 519 4.72 -7.46 5.40
CA TYR A 519 5.33 -6.67 6.48
C TYR A 519 4.27 -6.04 7.39
N VAL A 520 3.15 -5.57 6.82
CA VAL A 520 2.00 -5.05 7.57
C VAL A 520 1.32 -6.14 8.40
N PHE A 521 1.19 -7.36 7.87
CA PHE A 521 0.55 -8.47 8.57
C PHE A 521 1.49 -9.27 9.48
N GLY A 522 2.78 -8.94 9.53
CA GLY A 522 3.72 -9.61 10.44
C GLY A 522 4.19 -10.98 9.99
N VAL A 523 4.03 -11.33 8.71
CA VAL A 523 4.40 -12.64 8.15
C VAL A 523 5.86 -13.01 8.45
N PRO A 524 6.85 -12.09 8.32
CA PRO A 524 8.25 -12.41 8.68
C PRO A 524 8.44 -12.95 10.10
N MET A 525 7.54 -12.65 11.06
CA MET A 525 7.67 -13.11 12.45
C MET A 525 7.29 -14.57 12.68
N VAL A 526 6.57 -15.18 11.75
CA VAL A 526 6.14 -16.59 11.80
C VAL A 526 6.81 -17.46 10.73
N GLY A 527 7.46 -16.83 9.75
CA GLY A 527 8.17 -17.49 8.66
C GLY A 527 7.36 -17.55 7.36
N ALA A 528 7.92 -18.23 6.35
CA ALA A 528 7.27 -18.43 5.06
C ALA A 528 5.91 -19.14 5.24
N THR A 529 4.93 -18.74 4.44
CA THR A 529 3.59 -19.35 4.38
C THR A 529 3.29 -19.78 2.96
N ASP A 530 2.21 -20.55 2.75
CA ASP A 530 1.83 -20.99 1.41
C ASP A 530 1.52 -19.81 0.47
N LEU A 531 0.95 -18.72 1.01
CA LEU A 531 0.63 -17.51 0.23
C LEU A 531 1.84 -16.57 0.05
N PHE A 532 2.74 -16.58 1.03
CA PHE A 532 3.96 -15.77 1.04
C PHE A 532 5.17 -16.69 1.25
N PRO A 533 5.61 -17.43 0.21
CA PRO A 533 6.65 -18.45 0.31
C PRO A 533 8.07 -17.86 0.43
N CYS A 534 8.18 -16.61 0.87
CA CYS A 534 9.42 -15.87 0.87
C CYS A 534 10.34 -16.30 2.01
N ASN A 535 11.64 -16.41 1.72
CA ASN A 535 12.62 -16.68 2.75
C ASN A 535 13.01 -15.39 3.50
N PHE A 536 12.20 -15.03 4.50
CA PHE A 536 12.38 -13.80 5.26
C PHE A 536 13.67 -13.82 6.09
N SER A 537 14.50 -12.80 5.87
CA SER A 537 15.70 -12.52 6.64
C SER A 537 15.39 -11.85 7.98
N LYS A 538 16.40 -11.78 8.86
CA LYS A 538 16.29 -11.00 10.11
C LYS A 538 16.04 -9.51 9.88
N ASN A 539 16.45 -8.96 8.73
CA ASN A 539 16.13 -7.57 8.38
C ASN A 539 14.63 -7.42 8.05
N ASP A 540 14.01 -8.44 7.47
CA ASP A 540 12.57 -8.45 7.16
C ASP A 540 11.74 -8.51 8.43
N VAL A 541 12.17 -9.30 9.42
CA VAL A 541 11.57 -9.33 10.76
C VAL A 541 11.62 -7.95 11.42
N MET A 542 12.80 -7.30 11.39
CA MET A 542 12.96 -5.95 11.93
C MET A 542 12.06 -4.95 11.20
N LEU A 543 12.05 -4.96 9.86
CA LEU A 543 11.24 -4.02 9.08
C LEU A 543 9.74 -4.24 9.31
N SER A 544 9.29 -5.49 9.40
CA SER A 544 7.88 -5.80 9.70
C SER A 544 7.48 -5.30 11.09
N ALA A 545 8.33 -5.46 12.11
CA ALA A 545 8.08 -4.88 13.43
C ALA A 545 7.96 -3.35 13.38
N VAL A 546 8.83 -2.67 12.60
CA VAL A 546 8.76 -1.22 12.39
C VAL A 546 7.45 -0.80 11.75
N VAL A 547 7.06 -1.45 10.64
CA VAL A 547 5.84 -1.17 9.88
C VAL A 547 4.61 -1.36 10.77
N MET A 548 4.49 -2.50 11.46
CA MET A 548 3.37 -2.75 12.37
C MET A 548 3.32 -1.73 13.52
N THR A 549 4.47 -1.26 14.00
CA THR A 549 4.52 -0.21 15.03
C THR A 549 3.91 1.08 14.50
N TYR A 550 4.34 1.56 13.32
CA TYR A 550 3.77 2.77 12.72
C TYR A 550 2.27 2.64 12.41
N TRP A 551 1.84 1.54 11.81
CA TRP A 551 0.43 1.30 11.45
C TRP A 551 -0.46 1.26 12.70
N THR A 552 -0.03 0.54 13.74
CA THR A 552 -0.84 0.38 14.96
C THR A 552 -0.81 1.64 15.83
N ASN A 553 0.30 2.39 15.84
CA ASN A 553 0.38 3.72 16.45
C ASN A 553 -0.59 4.70 15.82
N PHE A 554 -0.62 4.74 14.48
CA PHE A 554 -1.58 5.54 13.74
C PHE A 554 -3.02 5.14 14.08
N ALA A 555 -3.33 3.84 14.14
CA ALA A 555 -4.65 3.39 14.56
C ALA A 555 -4.99 3.76 16.02
N LYS A 556 -4.00 3.80 16.92
CA LYS A 556 -4.17 4.18 18.33
C LYS A 556 -4.44 5.67 18.52
N THR A 557 -3.75 6.53 17.77
CA THR A 557 -3.64 7.97 18.10
C THR A 557 -3.85 8.93 16.93
N GLY A 558 -3.76 8.48 15.68
CA GLY A 558 -3.69 9.36 14.51
C GLY A 558 -2.28 9.84 14.18
N ASP A 559 -1.28 9.46 14.99
CA ASP A 559 0.13 9.76 14.76
C ASP A 559 0.93 8.45 14.73
N PRO A 560 1.61 8.11 13.61
CA PRO A 560 2.37 6.88 13.51
C PRO A 560 3.55 6.84 14.51
N ASN A 561 3.98 7.97 15.07
CA ASN A 561 5.07 8.03 16.03
C ASN A 561 4.63 7.74 17.48
N LEU A 562 3.33 7.66 17.76
CA LEU A 562 2.79 7.55 19.13
C LEU A 562 1.77 6.40 19.29
N PRO A 563 1.73 5.71 20.44
CA PRO A 563 2.49 5.98 21.66
C PRO A 563 3.79 5.17 21.78
N VAL A 564 4.01 4.20 20.90
CA VAL A 564 5.14 3.28 21.01
C VAL A 564 6.32 3.81 20.19
N PRO A 565 7.46 4.15 20.82
CA PRO A 565 8.66 4.54 20.08
C PRO A 565 9.25 3.38 19.28
N GLN A 566 10.05 3.71 18.27
CA GLN A 566 10.75 2.74 17.40
C GLN A 566 12.01 2.16 18.07
N ASP A 567 11.90 1.63 19.29
CA ASP A 567 13.04 1.08 20.05
C ASP A 567 13.45 -0.32 19.58
N THR A 568 14.74 -0.66 19.63
CA THR A 568 15.21 -2.06 19.49
C THR A 568 14.72 -2.92 20.65
N LYS A 569 13.96 -3.96 20.31
CA LYS A 569 13.48 -5.03 21.23
C LYS A 569 13.82 -6.40 20.66
N PHE A 570 13.83 -7.44 21.50
CA PHE A 570 14.12 -8.83 21.08
C PHE A 570 13.32 -9.30 19.86
N ILE A 571 12.04 -8.89 19.76
CA ILE A 571 11.15 -9.19 18.63
C ILE A 571 11.71 -8.77 17.26
N HIS A 572 12.58 -7.76 17.21
CA HIS A 572 13.16 -7.27 15.96
C HIS A 572 14.26 -8.18 15.41
N THR A 573 14.91 -9.00 16.26
CA THR A 573 16.07 -9.85 15.94
C THR A 573 17.34 -9.14 15.41
N LYS A 574 17.23 -7.85 15.08
CA LYS A 574 18.27 -6.92 14.64
C LYS A 574 18.02 -5.54 15.27
N PRO A 575 19.05 -4.68 15.38
CA PRO A 575 18.85 -3.28 15.76
C PRO A 575 17.85 -2.58 14.84
N ASN A 576 16.90 -1.87 15.43
CA ASN A 576 15.89 -1.10 14.73
C ASN A 576 16.57 0.14 14.09
N ARG A 577 16.53 0.22 12.76
CA ARG A 577 17.16 1.32 12.01
C ARG A 577 16.34 2.62 12.03
N PHE A 578 15.14 2.59 12.61
CA PHE A 578 14.20 3.69 12.67
C PHE A 578 14.15 4.37 14.06
N GLU A 579 15.01 3.98 15.01
CA GLU A 579 15.05 4.58 16.38
C GLU A 579 15.08 6.11 16.37
N GLU A 580 15.87 6.71 15.48
CA GLU A 580 16.01 8.16 15.35
C GLU A 580 15.15 8.77 14.23
N VAL A 581 14.28 7.97 13.60
CA VAL A 581 13.47 8.39 12.44
C VAL A 581 12.07 8.77 12.89
N ILE A 582 11.82 10.08 12.90
CA ILE A 582 10.49 10.65 13.15
C ILE A 582 9.76 10.80 11.83
N TRP A 583 8.59 10.17 11.71
CA TRP A 583 7.73 10.31 10.53
C TRP A 583 6.98 11.64 10.61
N THR A 584 7.47 12.64 9.87
CA THR A 584 6.87 13.97 9.79
C THR A 584 5.56 13.95 9.00
N LYS A 585 4.61 14.79 9.40
CA LYS A 585 3.36 15.01 8.66
C LYS A 585 3.65 15.51 7.24
N PHE A 586 2.88 15.02 6.28
CA PHE A 586 2.85 15.55 4.93
C PHE A 586 2.12 16.90 4.94
N SER A 587 2.66 17.89 4.22
CA SER A 587 2.01 19.17 3.98
C SER A 587 2.01 19.46 2.48
N SER A 588 1.04 20.24 2.00
CA SER A 588 0.99 20.63 0.59
C SER A 588 2.24 21.41 0.14
N LYS A 589 2.90 22.09 1.07
CA LYS A 589 4.11 22.89 0.85
C LYS A 589 5.39 22.04 0.85
N ASP A 590 5.65 21.31 1.93
CA ASP A 590 6.94 20.65 2.14
C ASP A 590 6.93 19.20 1.61
N GLN A 591 5.74 18.61 1.42
CA GLN A 591 5.52 17.29 0.81
C GLN A 591 6.45 16.21 1.37
N GLN A 592 6.64 16.23 2.69
CA GLN A 592 7.50 15.30 3.38
C GLN A 592 6.90 13.90 3.40
N TYR A 593 7.74 12.89 3.23
CA TYR A 593 7.37 11.49 3.28
C TYR A 593 8.43 10.64 3.97
N LEU A 594 8.01 9.50 4.52
CA LEU A 594 8.92 8.50 5.06
C LEU A 594 9.34 7.51 3.97
N HIS A 595 10.63 7.43 3.70
CA HIS A 595 11.21 6.35 2.91
C HIS A 595 11.35 5.10 3.79
N ILE A 596 10.48 4.11 3.58
CA ILE A 596 10.48 2.84 4.31
C ILE A 596 11.38 1.85 3.58
N GLY A 597 12.43 1.39 4.25
CA GLY A 597 13.36 0.37 3.75
C GLY A 597 14.56 0.24 4.68
N LEU A 598 15.60 -0.48 4.25
CA LEU A 598 16.77 -0.74 5.12
C LEU A 598 17.67 0.49 5.38
N LYS A 599 17.45 1.60 4.66
CA LYS A 599 18.11 2.90 4.89
C LYS A 599 17.05 3.98 5.12
N PRO A 600 16.33 3.94 6.25
CA PRO A 600 15.19 4.79 6.46
C PRO A 600 15.58 6.25 6.63
N ARG A 601 14.73 7.15 6.14
CA ARG A 601 14.94 8.60 6.18
C ARG A 601 13.67 9.34 5.79
N VAL A 602 13.47 10.51 6.36
CA VAL A 602 12.51 11.47 5.82
C VAL A 602 13.11 12.14 4.59
N ARG A 603 12.28 12.28 3.57
CA ARG A 603 12.56 12.99 2.32
C ARG A 603 11.35 13.86 1.98
N ASP A 604 11.51 14.67 0.96
CA ASP A 604 10.49 15.60 0.47
C ASP A 604 10.31 15.42 -1.04
N ASN A 605 9.17 15.88 -1.56
CA ASN A 605 8.93 16.02 -2.99
C ASN A 605 9.14 14.72 -3.79
N TYR A 606 8.52 13.61 -3.35
CA TYR A 606 8.67 12.31 -4.01
C TYR A 606 8.32 12.38 -5.50
N ARG A 607 9.33 12.15 -6.35
CA ARG A 607 9.21 12.15 -7.82
C ARG A 607 8.51 13.40 -8.37
N ALA A 608 8.70 14.56 -7.72
CA ALA A 608 7.93 15.77 -7.95
C ALA A 608 7.88 16.22 -9.42
N ASN A 609 8.96 16.06 -10.19
CA ASN A 609 8.98 16.38 -11.62
C ASN A 609 8.00 15.52 -12.43
N LYS A 610 7.93 14.21 -12.15
CA LYS A 610 7.02 13.29 -12.83
C LYS A 610 5.58 13.48 -12.37
N VAL A 611 5.39 13.74 -11.07
CA VAL A 611 4.07 14.08 -10.52
C VAL A 611 3.53 15.36 -11.14
N ALA A 612 4.32 16.44 -11.17
CA ALA A 612 3.90 17.70 -11.80
C ALA A 612 3.66 17.53 -13.32
N PHE A 613 4.47 16.69 -13.98
CA PHE A 613 4.23 16.36 -15.38
C PHE A 613 2.83 15.75 -15.60
N TRP A 614 2.44 14.76 -14.80
CA TRP A 614 1.13 14.11 -14.94
C TRP A 614 -0.04 14.95 -14.44
N LEU A 615 0.13 15.71 -13.36
CA LEU A 615 -0.96 16.49 -12.76
C LEU A 615 -1.17 17.87 -13.39
N GLU A 616 -0.16 18.45 -14.04
CA GLU A 616 -0.22 19.83 -14.56
C GLU A 616 -0.03 19.87 -16.09
N LEU A 617 1.08 19.32 -16.61
CA LEU A 617 1.42 19.46 -18.02
C LEU A 617 0.53 18.59 -18.93
N VAL A 618 0.34 17.32 -18.56
CA VAL A 618 -0.44 16.38 -19.37
C VAL A 618 -1.90 16.82 -19.56
N PRO A 619 -2.64 17.25 -18.51
CA PRO A 619 -3.98 17.81 -18.69
C PRO A 619 -4.02 18.99 -19.65
N HIS A 620 -3.03 19.90 -19.57
CA HIS A 620 -2.93 21.03 -20.49
C HIS A 620 -2.68 20.58 -21.94
N LEU A 621 -1.75 19.64 -22.17
CA LEU A 621 -1.48 19.10 -23.51
C LEU A 621 -2.68 18.34 -24.08
N HIS A 622 -3.46 17.70 -23.21
CA HIS A 622 -4.66 16.98 -23.60
C HIS A 622 -5.77 17.93 -24.06
N SER A 623 -5.94 19.09 -23.42
CA SER A 623 -6.98 20.07 -23.74
C SER A 623 -6.71 20.89 -25.02
N LEU A 624 -5.45 20.99 -25.48
CA LEU A 624 -5.07 21.79 -26.67
C LEU A 624 -5.84 21.44 -27.95
N HIS A 625 -6.45 20.26 -28.04
CA HIS A 625 -7.18 19.80 -29.22
C HIS A 625 -8.71 19.98 -29.11
N GLU A 626 -9.24 20.34 -27.93
CA GLU A 626 -10.67 20.64 -27.79
C GLU A 626 -11.04 22.05 -28.31
N ASP A 627 -10.07 22.97 -28.38
CA ASP A 627 -10.28 24.38 -28.77
C ASP A 627 -10.26 24.66 -30.28
N ILE A 628 -10.11 23.65 -31.15
CA ILE A 628 -10.15 23.84 -32.62
C ILE A 628 -11.54 23.52 -33.16
N ASN A 629 -12.56 24.21 -32.66
CA ASN A 629 -13.83 24.41 -33.36
C ASN A 629 -13.98 25.90 -33.64
N PRO A 630 -13.76 26.39 -34.88
CA PRO A 630 -13.99 27.78 -35.19
C PRO A 630 -15.49 28.05 -35.11
N ILE A 631 -15.90 28.74 -34.04
CA ILE A 631 -17.22 29.38 -33.93
C ILE A 631 -17.28 30.40 -35.08
N THR A 632 -17.77 29.95 -36.24
CA THR A 632 -18.27 30.85 -37.26
C THR A 632 -19.56 31.43 -36.70
N THR A 633 -19.49 32.70 -36.30
CA THR A 633 -20.65 33.52 -35.93
C THR A 633 -21.66 33.52 -37.07
N ARG A 634 -22.68 32.66 -36.98
CA ARG A 634 -23.94 32.83 -37.73
C ARG A 634 -24.86 33.73 -36.90
N LEU A 635 -24.99 34.97 -37.34
CA LEU A 635 -26.02 35.90 -36.89
C LEU A 635 -27.44 35.33 -37.20
N PRO A 636 -28.46 35.65 -36.37
CA PRO A 636 -29.78 35.05 -36.46
C PRO A 636 -30.61 35.64 -37.62
N PRO A 637 -31.51 34.87 -38.25
CA PRO A 637 -32.41 35.41 -39.26
C PRO A 637 -33.58 36.15 -38.58
N GLY A 638 -33.53 37.48 -38.62
CA GLY A 638 -34.69 38.34 -38.35
C GLY A 638 -35.70 38.23 -39.50
N GLY A 639 -36.97 38.09 -39.15
CA GLY A 639 -38.08 37.98 -40.09
C GLY A 639 -38.37 39.28 -40.84
N GLY A 640 -38.76 39.14 -42.10
CA GLY A 640 -39.28 40.23 -42.93
C GLY A 640 -39.91 39.69 -44.21
N GLY A 641 -41.22 39.85 -44.34
CA GLY A 641 -42.01 39.50 -45.53
C GLY A 641 -41.73 40.40 -46.75
N PRO A 642 -42.42 40.15 -47.89
CA PRO A 642 -41.82 40.24 -49.21
C PRO A 642 -42.21 41.50 -50.00
N ARG A 643 -41.35 41.95 -50.94
CA ARG A 643 -41.79 42.41 -52.28
C ARG A 643 -40.65 42.71 -53.24
N ALA A 644 -40.93 42.39 -54.50
CA ALA A 644 -40.13 42.51 -55.70
C ALA A 644 -40.13 43.92 -56.31
N HIS A 645 -39.06 44.30 -57.03
CA HIS A 645 -39.04 44.67 -58.46
C HIS A 645 -37.75 45.43 -58.85
N ARG A 646 -36.92 44.80 -59.71
CA ARG A 646 -36.40 45.23 -61.04
C ARG A 646 -36.33 46.75 -61.41
N PRO A 647 -35.58 47.14 -62.48
CA PRO A 647 -34.17 46.92 -62.85
C PRO A 647 -33.52 48.20 -63.49
N GLY A 648 -32.24 48.17 -63.89
CA GLY A 648 -31.72 49.13 -64.89
C GLY A 648 -30.18 49.25 -64.99
N PRO A 649 -29.57 48.87 -66.13
CA PRO A 649 -28.20 49.23 -66.54
C PRO A 649 -28.26 50.25 -67.71
N PRO A 650 -27.20 50.55 -68.51
CA PRO A 650 -25.75 50.33 -68.39
C PRO A 650 -24.89 51.61 -68.64
N GLY A 651 -23.57 51.53 -68.49
CA GLY A 651 -22.65 52.55 -69.01
C GLY A 651 -21.17 52.27 -68.76
N ALA A 652 -20.40 52.03 -69.83
CA ALA A 652 -19.04 51.50 -69.86
C ALA A 652 -17.91 52.56 -69.80
N ARG A 653 -16.69 52.12 -69.40
CA ARG A 653 -15.33 52.34 -70.00
C ARG A 653 -14.24 52.17 -68.92
N SER A 654 -13.30 51.21 -69.06
CA SER A 654 -11.96 51.29 -69.71
C SER A 654 -11.03 52.29 -68.99
N THR A 655 -9.76 52.08 -68.60
CA THR A 655 -8.71 51.05 -68.82
C THR A 655 -7.47 51.43 -67.97
N ARG A 656 -6.65 50.43 -67.61
CA ARG A 656 -5.16 50.41 -67.46
C ARG A 656 -4.43 51.11 -66.28
N HIS A 657 -3.68 50.26 -65.55
CA HIS A 657 -2.40 50.43 -64.81
C HIS A 657 -1.31 51.23 -65.60
N PRO A 658 -0.17 51.74 -65.03
CA PRO A 658 0.79 51.05 -64.10
C PRO A 658 1.61 51.93 -63.08
N VAL A 659 2.16 51.38 -61.98
CA VAL A 659 3.58 51.02 -61.61
C VAL A 659 4.57 52.17 -61.21
N ILE A 660 5.03 52.08 -59.93
CA ILE A 660 6.37 52.31 -59.28
C ILE A 660 7.25 53.53 -59.67
N SER A 661 7.78 54.29 -58.68
CA SER A 661 9.24 54.44 -58.38
C SER A 661 9.63 55.51 -57.33
N THR A 662 10.60 55.14 -56.48
CA THR A 662 11.74 55.84 -55.84
C THR A 662 11.64 56.99 -54.79
N ASN A 663 12.47 56.84 -53.74
CA ASN A 663 12.92 57.82 -52.72
C ASN A 663 13.58 59.08 -53.33
N PRO A 664 13.68 60.21 -52.59
CA PRO A 664 14.95 60.53 -51.90
C PRO A 664 14.82 61.34 -50.56
N SER A 665 16.00 61.65 -50.02
CA SER A 665 16.46 62.03 -48.67
C SER A 665 16.20 63.47 -48.16
N GLU A 666 16.51 63.65 -46.86
CA GLU A 666 16.37 64.79 -45.91
C GLU A 666 16.96 66.18 -46.27
N PRO A 667 16.60 67.21 -45.46
CA PRO A 667 17.57 68.20 -44.97
C PRO A 667 17.52 68.48 -43.44
N GLU A 668 18.67 68.90 -42.90
CA GLU A 668 18.97 69.28 -41.49
C GLU A 668 18.36 70.62 -40.98
N PRO A 669 18.41 70.92 -39.65
CA PRO A 669 17.62 71.96 -38.98
C PRO A 669 18.43 73.17 -38.43
N ASP A 670 17.72 74.27 -38.09
CA ASP A 670 18.23 75.42 -37.30
C ASP A 670 17.48 75.51 -35.94
N PRO A 671 18.11 76.02 -34.85
CA PRO A 671 17.81 75.68 -33.47
C PRO A 671 17.10 76.80 -32.70
N SER A 672 16.25 76.43 -31.74
CA SER A 672 16.12 77.07 -30.42
C SER A 672 14.84 76.61 -29.71
N GLU A 673 14.95 75.67 -28.75
CA GLU A 673 14.16 75.60 -27.50
C GLU A 673 14.60 74.38 -26.63
N PRO A 674 14.38 74.40 -25.29
CA PRO A 674 15.24 73.77 -24.26
C PRO A 674 14.89 72.29 -23.92
N PRO A 675 15.74 71.58 -23.15
CA PRO A 675 15.87 70.13 -23.26
C PRO A 675 14.77 69.35 -22.52
N ARG A 676 14.22 68.35 -23.22
CA ARG A 676 13.40 67.29 -22.63
C ARG A 676 14.32 66.31 -21.89
N ARG A 677 14.01 66.07 -20.61
CA ARG A 677 14.66 65.07 -19.74
C ARG A 677 14.45 63.65 -20.28
N ASN A 678 15.53 62.97 -20.60
CA ASN A 678 15.58 61.51 -20.67
C ASN A 678 15.45 60.92 -19.26
N PRO A 679 14.61 59.90 -19.03
CA PRO A 679 14.69 59.05 -17.85
C PRO A 679 15.51 57.79 -18.18
N PHE A 680 16.76 57.96 -18.63
CA PHE A 680 17.77 56.91 -18.65
C PHE A 680 19.15 57.56 -18.42
N PRO A 681 19.81 57.34 -17.27
CA PRO A 681 21.23 57.58 -17.13
C PRO A 681 21.98 56.43 -17.83
N ASP A 682 22.82 56.76 -18.81
CA ASP A 682 23.96 55.94 -19.20
C ASP A 682 24.96 55.90 -18.03
N GLU A 683 24.70 55.03 -17.06
CA GLU A 683 25.73 54.51 -16.17
C GLU A 683 26.13 53.13 -16.67
N ILE A 684 27.12 53.10 -17.58
CA ILE A 684 27.93 51.90 -17.77
C ILE A 684 28.74 51.74 -16.47
N ARG A 685 28.13 51.09 -15.47
CA ARG A 685 28.81 50.59 -14.29
C ARG A 685 29.66 49.41 -14.72
N ASP A 686 30.96 49.50 -14.51
CA ASP A 686 31.92 48.42 -14.73
C ASP A 686 31.56 47.19 -13.86
N TYR A 687 30.78 46.26 -14.41
CA TYR A 687 30.49 44.94 -13.80
C TYR A 687 31.74 44.06 -13.62
N SER A 688 32.90 44.51 -14.11
CA SER A 688 34.19 43.83 -14.01
C SER A 688 34.70 43.68 -12.57
N THR A 689 34.52 44.70 -11.72
CA THR A 689 35.04 44.69 -10.35
C THR A 689 34.17 43.88 -9.38
N GLU A 690 32.84 43.93 -9.50
CA GLU A 690 31.95 43.16 -8.63
C GLU A 690 31.97 41.66 -8.96
N LEU A 691 32.08 41.31 -10.25
CA LEU A 691 32.22 39.92 -10.68
C LEU A 691 33.58 39.34 -10.28
N SER A 692 34.68 40.10 -10.43
CA SER A 692 36.01 39.62 -10.02
C SER A 692 36.14 39.44 -8.51
N VAL A 693 35.52 40.30 -7.69
CA VAL A 693 35.46 40.13 -6.24
C VAL A 693 34.65 38.88 -5.87
N THR A 694 33.51 38.66 -6.51
CA THR A 694 32.67 37.47 -6.25
C THR A 694 33.40 36.17 -6.62
N VAL A 695 34.09 36.16 -7.76
CA VAL A 695 34.92 35.01 -8.19
C VAL A 695 36.10 34.80 -7.25
N ALA A 696 36.76 35.87 -6.80
CA ALA A 696 37.88 35.78 -5.86
C ALA A 696 37.46 35.23 -4.48
N VAL A 697 36.30 35.67 -3.97
CA VAL A 697 35.72 35.15 -2.71
C VAL A 697 35.31 33.69 -2.87
N GLY A 698 34.65 33.34 -3.98
CA GLY A 698 34.26 31.96 -4.29
C GLY A 698 35.46 31.02 -4.38
N ALA A 699 36.53 31.43 -5.07
CA ALA A 699 37.76 30.66 -5.18
C ALA A 699 38.49 30.50 -3.83
N SER A 700 38.46 31.54 -2.99
CA SER A 700 39.07 31.50 -1.65
C SER A 700 38.34 30.54 -0.72
N LEU A 701 37.00 30.51 -0.76
CA LEU A 701 36.19 29.57 0.01
C LEU A 701 36.37 28.13 -0.46
N LEU A 702 36.49 27.91 -1.78
CA LEU A 702 36.80 26.60 -2.34
C LEU A 702 38.18 26.11 -1.84
N PHE A 703 39.18 26.98 -1.86
CA PHE A 703 40.54 26.63 -1.40
C PHE A 703 40.57 26.33 0.11
N LEU A 704 39.84 27.09 0.92
CA LEU A 704 39.69 26.82 2.36
C LEU A 704 39.00 25.47 2.62
N ASN A 705 37.96 25.12 1.85
CA ASN A 705 37.31 23.82 1.96
C ASN A 705 38.25 22.67 1.57
N VAL A 706 39.03 22.83 0.50
CA VAL A 706 40.04 21.82 0.10
C VAL A 706 41.10 21.65 1.18
N LEU A 707 41.59 22.73 1.79
CA LEU A 707 42.55 22.67 2.90
C LEU A 707 41.93 22.02 4.15
N ALA A 708 40.67 22.29 4.47
CA ALA A 708 39.96 21.66 5.58
C ALA A 708 39.80 20.15 5.35
N PHE A 709 39.43 19.73 4.14
CA PHE A 709 39.36 18.32 3.77
C PHE A 709 40.74 17.65 3.77
N ALA A 710 41.78 18.31 3.28
CA ALA A 710 43.15 17.79 3.33
C ALA A 710 43.65 17.64 4.77
N ALA A 711 43.35 18.61 5.65
CA ALA A 711 43.68 18.54 7.08
C ALA A 711 42.92 17.42 7.79
N LEU A 712 41.63 17.22 7.49
CA LEU A 712 40.83 16.12 8.02
C LEU A 712 41.33 14.77 7.50
N TYR A 713 41.71 14.69 6.23
CA TYR A 713 42.27 13.48 5.64
C TYR A 713 43.62 13.13 6.27
N TYR A 714 44.52 14.10 6.42
CA TYR A 714 45.80 13.93 7.10
C TYR A 714 45.62 13.54 8.58
N LYS A 715 44.63 14.11 9.28
CA LYS A 715 44.30 13.74 10.66
C LYS A 715 43.71 12.33 10.77
N ARG A 716 42.94 11.88 9.76
CA ARG A 716 42.41 10.52 9.66
C ARG A 716 43.53 9.50 9.39
N ASP A 717 44.43 9.82 8.47
CA ASP A 717 45.55 8.95 8.09
C ASP A 717 46.55 8.76 9.24
N LYS A 718 46.86 9.85 9.97
CA LYS A 718 47.69 9.79 11.18
C LYS A 718 47.03 8.97 12.31
N ARG A 719 45.70 8.94 12.41
CA ARG A 719 44.96 8.04 13.32
C ARG A 719 45.03 6.58 12.88
N HIS A 720 44.97 6.30 11.58
CA HIS A 720 45.15 4.96 11.03
C HIS A 720 46.58 4.42 11.24
N GLU A 721 47.60 5.26 11.07
CA GLU A 721 49.00 4.91 11.36
C GLU A 721 49.21 4.60 12.86
N LEU A 722 48.59 5.37 13.76
CA LEU A 722 48.63 5.12 15.21
C LEU A 722 47.92 3.82 15.60
N LEU A 723 46.80 3.50 14.94
CA LEU A 723 46.07 2.24 15.15
C LEU A 723 46.83 1.02 14.59
N GLN A 724 47.52 1.16 13.46
CA GLN A 724 48.40 0.13 12.90
C GLN A 724 49.66 -0.09 13.74
N ARG A 725 50.25 0.96 14.34
CA ARG A 725 51.36 0.82 15.31
C ARG A 725 50.93 0.12 16.60
N ARG A 726 49.66 0.22 16.99
CA ARG A 726 49.08 -0.50 18.14
C ARG A 726 48.83 -1.98 17.82
N HIS A 727 48.47 -2.31 16.58
CA HIS A 727 48.32 -3.70 16.10
C HIS A 727 49.66 -4.38 15.78
N ARG A 728 50.73 -3.64 15.47
CA ARG A 728 52.08 -4.20 15.25
C ARG A 728 52.87 -4.55 16.53
N ARG A 729 52.34 -4.27 17.73
CA ARG A 729 53.00 -4.62 19.01
C ARG A 729 52.52 -5.95 19.63
N LEU A 730 51.64 -6.70 18.97
CA LEU A 730 51.17 -8.01 19.44
C LEU A 730 51.20 -9.02 18.29
N SER A 731 52.38 -9.58 18.02
CA SER A 731 52.58 -10.90 17.37
C SER A 731 54.04 -11.35 17.58
N PRO A 732 54.30 -12.55 18.12
CA PRO A 732 55.66 -13.03 18.33
C PRO A 732 56.27 -13.60 17.05
N GLN A 733 57.55 -13.26 16.83
CA GLN A 733 58.43 -13.76 15.80
C GLN A 733 58.81 -15.22 16.09
N ARG A 734 58.52 -16.16 15.18
CA ARG A 734 58.91 -17.58 15.30
C ARG A 734 60.26 -17.80 14.63
N GLY A 735 61.31 -17.96 15.44
CA GLY A 735 62.64 -18.43 15.04
C GLY A 735 62.83 -19.92 15.41
N MET A 736 63.48 -20.65 14.52
CA MET A 736 63.80 -22.08 14.54
C MET A 736 64.60 -22.49 15.80
N GLY A 737 64.35 -23.69 16.33
CA GLY A 737 64.86 -24.15 17.63
C GLY A 737 66.22 -24.86 17.63
N THR A 738 66.68 -25.23 18.84
CA THR A 738 67.42 -26.47 19.16
C THR A 738 67.61 -26.70 20.68
N ALA A 739 67.27 -27.92 21.10
CA ALA A 739 67.91 -28.79 22.11
C ALA A 739 67.92 -28.50 23.65
N MET A 740 67.32 -29.47 24.37
CA MET A 740 67.79 -30.20 25.58
C MET A 740 67.86 -29.53 26.97
N GLY A 741 67.19 -30.16 27.96
CA GLY A 741 67.77 -30.40 29.30
C GLY A 741 66.91 -30.07 30.54
N LEU A 742 66.40 -31.13 31.20
CA LEU A 742 66.32 -31.40 32.66
C LEU A 742 65.80 -30.36 33.69
N GLY A 743 64.86 -30.79 34.55
CA GLY A 743 64.97 -30.59 36.01
C GLY A 743 63.79 -29.97 36.79
N MET A 744 63.09 -30.82 37.57
CA MET A 744 62.60 -30.65 38.97
C MET A 744 61.92 -29.34 39.46
N GLY A 745 60.67 -29.50 39.94
CA GLY A 745 60.29 -29.18 41.34
C GLY A 745 59.51 -27.90 41.66
N GLY A 746 58.30 -28.05 42.24
CA GLY A 746 57.91 -27.30 43.45
C GLY A 746 56.83 -26.19 43.38
N VAL A 747 55.57 -26.57 43.68
CA VAL A 747 54.54 -25.94 44.56
C VAL A 747 54.27 -24.42 44.53
N GLY A 748 52.99 -24.06 44.26
CA GLY A 748 52.37 -22.81 44.76
C GLY A 748 51.18 -22.28 43.93
N ALA A 749 49.94 -22.60 44.32
CA ALA A 749 48.67 -22.07 43.78
C ALA A 749 48.22 -20.78 44.52
N PRO A 750 47.06 -20.13 44.26
CA PRO A 750 46.16 -20.10 43.09
C PRO A 750 45.75 -18.66 42.65
N SER A 751 45.12 -18.48 41.47
CA SER A 751 43.94 -17.60 41.31
C SER A 751 43.38 -17.53 39.86
N HIS A 752 42.06 -17.75 39.75
CA HIS A 752 41.10 -17.35 38.70
C HIS A 752 41.16 -17.99 37.30
N ASN A 753 40.22 -18.93 37.07
CA ASN A 753 39.76 -19.40 35.77
C ASN A 753 38.55 -18.57 35.31
N ASP A 754 38.64 -17.97 34.14
CA ASP A 754 37.51 -17.68 33.22
C ASP A 754 38.09 -17.66 31.80
N LEU A 755 38.13 -18.82 31.14
CA LEU A 755 38.31 -18.98 29.69
C LEU A 755 38.15 -20.45 29.30
N ALA A 756 36.89 -20.88 29.16
CA ALA A 756 36.53 -22.07 28.40
C ALA A 756 35.07 -21.93 27.94
N LEU A 757 34.86 -21.26 26.80
CA LEU A 757 33.66 -21.43 25.95
C LEU A 757 33.81 -20.79 24.56
N SER A 758 35.04 -20.53 24.09
CA SER A 758 35.28 -20.02 22.73
C SER A 758 36.03 -20.99 21.82
N GLN A 759 36.06 -22.29 22.16
CA GLN A 759 36.76 -23.32 21.38
C GLN A 759 35.83 -24.42 20.83
N GLU A 760 34.53 -24.36 21.06
CA GLU A 760 33.56 -25.32 20.51
C GLU A 760 32.86 -24.86 19.22
N GLU A 761 32.94 -23.59 18.83
CA GLU A 761 32.33 -23.12 17.57
C GLU A 761 33.24 -23.29 16.33
N GLU A 762 34.54 -23.47 16.51
CA GLU A 762 35.47 -23.64 15.38
C GLU A 762 35.63 -25.10 14.91
N LEU A 763 35.12 -26.07 15.69
CA LEU A 763 35.21 -27.51 15.38
C LEU A 763 33.95 -28.10 14.72
N MET A 764 32.83 -27.36 14.70
CA MET A 764 31.58 -27.79 14.04
C MET A 764 31.42 -27.27 12.61
N SER A 765 32.24 -26.32 12.16
CA SER A 765 32.19 -25.78 10.79
C SER A 765 33.05 -26.57 9.78
N LEU A 766 34.00 -27.37 10.27
CA LEU A 766 34.88 -28.20 9.45
C LEU A 766 34.34 -29.62 9.17
N GLN A 767 33.38 -30.11 9.97
CA GLN A 767 32.76 -31.43 9.75
C GLN A 767 31.58 -31.44 8.77
N MET A 768 30.90 -30.31 8.53
CA MET A 768 29.83 -30.27 7.51
C MET A 768 30.33 -30.12 6.07
N LYS A 769 31.59 -29.70 5.87
CA LYS A 769 32.17 -29.57 4.53
C LYS A 769 32.70 -30.89 3.96
N GLN A 770 32.83 -31.92 4.79
CA GLN A 770 33.41 -33.22 4.40
C GLN A 770 32.34 -34.31 4.18
N GLN A 771 31.09 -34.10 4.58
CA GLN A 771 29.96 -35.01 4.31
C GLN A 771 29.19 -34.70 3.00
N ARG A 772 29.54 -33.65 2.27
CA ARG A 772 28.90 -33.29 0.98
C ARG A 772 29.59 -33.87 -0.27
N VAL A 773 30.67 -34.65 -0.10
CA VAL A 773 31.47 -35.17 -1.22
C VAL A 773 31.38 -36.70 -1.38
N GLU A 774 30.62 -37.42 -0.55
CA GLU A 774 30.49 -38.89 -0.63
C GLU A 774 29.05 -39.42 -0.83
N MET A 775 28.13 -38.64 -1.41
CA MET A 775 26.81 -39.15 -1.78
C MET A 775 26.39 -38.78 -3.20
N GLU A 776 27.29 -38.96 -4.17
CA GLU A 776 26.95 -38.93 -5.60
C GLU A 776 27.79 -39.97 -6.36
N HIS A 777 27.67 -41.25 -6.00
CA HIS A 777 28.13 -42.36 -6.84
C HIS A 777 27.21 -43.57 -6.64
N GLY A 778 26.24 -43.79 -7.55
CA GLY A 778 25.58 -45.08 -7.69
C GLY A 778 24.23 -45.10 -8.43
N ILE A 779 24.25 -45.64 -9.66
CA ILE A 779 23.18 -46.37 -10.39
C ILE A 779 22.09 -45.48 -11.05
N GLY A 780 21.73 -45.51 -12.34
CA GLY A 780 22.14 -46.23 -13.57
C GLY A 780 21.09 -46.01 -14.71
N THR A 781 21.53 -45.48 -15.87
CA THR A 781 21.10 -45.61 -17.32
C THR A 781 19.68 -46.06 -17.78
N PRO A 782 19.22 -45.84 -19.07
CA PRO A 782 19.73 -45.00 -20.20
C PRO A 782 18.67 -44.22 -21.06
N LEU A 783 19.20 -43.37 -21.97
CA LEU A 783 18.62 -42.57 -23.09
C LEU A 783 18.08 -43.36 -24.31
N PRO A 784 17.48 -42.66 -25.31
CA PRO A 784 18.16 -42.48 -26.63
C PRO A 784 18.02 -41.05 -27.22
N SER A 785 19.10 -40.35 -27.64
CA SER A 785 19.89 -40.37 -28.90
C SER A 785 19.38 -39.52 -30.09
N ARG A 786 20.06 -38.38 -30.36
CA ARG A 786 20.41 -37.76 -31.68
C ARG A 786 21.05 -36.38 -31.42
N GLY A 787 22.13 -35.88 -32.02
CA GLY A 787 23.09 -36.32 -33.03
C GLY A 787 24.22 -35.27 -33.14
N LEU A 788 25.38 -35.70 -33.63
CA LEU A 788 26.68 -35.01 -33.73
C LEU A 788 26.73 -33.69 -34.53
N HIS A 789 27.55 -32.74 -34.06
CA HIS A 789 28.62 -31.97 -34.75
C HIS A 789 29.08 -30.88 -33.75
N GLY A 790 30.34 -30.51 -33.51
CA GLY A 790 31.68 -30.81 -33.99
C GLY A 790 32.58 -29.72 -33.36
N ASP A 791 33.74 -30.11 -32.83
CA ASP A 791 34.61 -29.34 -31.91
C ASP A 791 35.10 -27.97 -32.40
N LEU A 792 35.19 -27.01 -31.46
CA LEU A 792 36.31 -26.05 -31.28
C LEU A 792 36.07 -25.23 -29.99
N GLU A 793 36.73 -25.62 -28.90
CA GLU A 793 36.92 -24.81 -27.69
C GLU A 793 38.13 -23.87 -27.89
N PRO A 794 38.17 -22.68 -27.26
CA PRO A 794 39.14 -22.56 -26.18
C PRO A 794 38.69 -21.70 -24.98
N LEU A 795 39.12 -22.17 -23.79
CA LEU A 795 39.49 -21.43 -22.57
C LEU A 795 38.37 -20.90 -21.66
N ARG A 796 37.97 -21.78 -20.74
CA ARG A 796 37.20 -21.48 -19.52
C ARG A 796 38.13 -20.95 -18.41
N ALA A 797 37.90 -19.72 -17.95
CA ALA A 797 38.51 -19.19 -16.73
C ALA A 797 37.66 -19.55 -15.50
N GLN A 798 38.34 -19.85 -14.38
CA GLN A 798 37.78 -20.29 -13.12
C GLN A 798 36.91 -19.21 -12.45
N VAL A 799 35.73 -19.64 -11.98
CA VAL A 799 34.77 -18.86 -11.19
C VAL A 799 35.26 -18.79 -9.74
N GLY A 800 35.57 -17.58 -9.28
CA GLY A 800 35.59 -17.22 -7.86
C GLY A 800 34.30 -16.46 -7.49
N PRO A 801 33.92 -16.36 -6.20
CA PRO A 801 32.67 -15.73 -5.79
C PRO A 801 32.74 -14.21 -6.05
N PRO A 802 31.69 -13.57 -6.60
CA PRO A 802 31.71 -12.13 -6.81
C PRO A 802 31.54 -11.40 -5.47
N ASP A 803 32.54 -10.59 -5.15
CA ASP A 803 32.50 -9.60 -4.08
C ASP A 803 31.36 -8.59 -4.33
N TYR A 804 30.63 -8.28 -3.25
CA TYR A 804 29.55 -7.30 -3.17
C TYR A 804 30.10 -5.87 -3.35
N THR A 805 30.45 -5.48 -4.58
CA THR A 805 30.63 -4.06 -4.93
C THR A 805 29.39 -3.57 -5.63
N LEU A 806 28.53 -2.88 -4.87
CA LEU A 806 27.47 -2.00 -5.34
C LEU A 806 28.04 -1.03 -6.39
N ALA A 807 27.91 -1.39 -7.67
CA ALA A 807 28.00 -0.42 -8.74
C ALA A 807 26.86 0.60 -8.56
N LEU A 808 27.21 1.88 -8.60
CA LEU A 808 26.27 3.01 -8.61
C LEU A 808 25.27 2.86 -9.76
N ARG A 809 24.16 2.15 -9.53
CA ARG A 809 22.99 2.16 -10.40
C ARG A 809 22.23 3.46 -10.08
N ARG A 810 22.20 4.41 -11.01
CA ARG A 810 21.31 5.59 -10.92
C ARG A 810 19.89 5.09 -10.80
N ALA A 811 19.17 5.57 -9.80
CA ALA A 811 17.75 5.26 -9.66
C ALA A 811 16.95 6.21 -10.58
N PRO A 812 15.74 5.84 -11.04
CA PRO A 812 14.95 6.68 -11.95
C PRO A 812 14.68 8.10 -11.40
N GLU A 813 14.64 8.24 -10.07
CA GLU A 813 14.56 9.52 -9.36
C GLU A 813 15.78 10.44 -9.55
N ASP A 814 16.93 9.87 -9.93
CA ASP A 814 18.20 10.58 -10.12
C ASP A 814 18.47 10.95 -11.60
N VAL A 815 17.53 10.71 -12.53
CA VAL A 815 17.67 11.08 -13.94
C VAL A 815 17.58 12.62 -14.05
N PRO A 816 18.69 13.33 -14.32
CA PRO A 816 18.66 14.78 -14.41
C PRO A 816 17.92 15.17 -15.69
N LEU A 817 16.80 15.88 -15.56
CA LEU A 817 16.28 16.65 -16.68
C LEU A 817 17.29 17.77 -16.96
N MET A 818 17.72 17.89 -18.22
CA MET A 818 18.59 18.95 -18.70
C MET A 818 18.08 20.30 -18.16
N THR A 819 18.91 20.99 -17.36
CA THR A 819 18.58 22.35 -16.90
C THR A 819 18.44 23.29 -18.10
N ALA A 820 17.54 24.27 -18.00
CA ALA A 820 17.18 25.22 -19.06
C ALA A 820 18.37 25.94 -19.74
N ASN A 821 19.56 25.90 -19.13
CA ASN A 821 20.79 26.51 -19.65
C ASN A 821 21.50 25.70 -20.75
N THR A 822 20.97 24.56 -21.19
CA THR A 822 21.66 23.66 -22.15
C THR A 822 21.03 23.64 -23.55
N ILE A 823 20.01 24.46 -23.82
CA ILE A 823 19.39 24.55 -25.14
C ILE A 823 20.17 25.53 -26.02
N THR A 824 21.20 25.03 -26.71
CA THR A 824 21.64 25.62 -27.98
C THR A 824 21.55 24.53 -29.01
N MET A 825 20.55 24.63 -29.90
CA MET A 825 20.46 24.08 -31.27
C MET A 825 18.98 24.06 -31.67
N MET A 826 18.47 25.19 -32.20
CA MET A 826 17.21 25.23 -32.93
C MET A 826 17.50 25.12 -34.44
N PRO A 827 16.88 24.19 -35.19
CA PRO A 827 16.72 24.34 -36.62
C PRO A 827 15.57 25.32 -36.87
N SER A 828 15.88 26.42 -37.53
CA SER A 828 14.96 27.49 -37.89
C SER A 828 14.01 27.08 -39.02
N THR A 829 12.84 26.55 -38.69
CA THR A 829 11.64 26.60 -39.54
C THR A 829 10.38 26.42 -38.69
N ILE A 830 9.71 27.52 -38.35
CA ILE A 830 8.25 27.72 -38.26
C ILE A 830 8.07 29.15 -37.74
N SER A 831 7.66 30.05 -38.64
CA SER A 831 7.27 31.42 -38.31
C SER A 831 5.82 31.41 -37.86
N GLY A 832 5.54 31.93 -36.66
CA GLY A 832 4.20 32.41 -36.31
C GLY A 832 3.71 32.04 -34.91
N MET A 833 4.26 32.64 -33.85
CA MET A 833 3.54 32.90 -32.59
C MET A 833 4.07 34.21 -31.98
N GLN A 834 3.17 35.11 -31.61
CA GLN A 834 3.47 36.34 -30.86
C GLN A 834 3.75 36.01 -29.38
N PRO A 835 4.64 36.75 -28.69
CA PRO A 835 4.88 36.57 -27.26
C PRO A 835 3.71 37.12 -26.42
N LEU A 836 3.12 36.29 -25.57
CA LEU A 836 2.14 36.69 -24.56
C LEU A 836 2.86 37.36 -23.37
N HIS A 837 2.30 38.48 -22.92
CA HIS A 837 2.81 39.34 -21.84
C HIS A 837 2.74 38.71 -20.44
N PRO A 838 3.61 39.14 -19.49
CA PRO A 838 3.58 38.71 -18.10
C PRO A 838 2.41 39.35 -17.32
N PHE A 839 1.72 38.54 -16.51
CA PHE A 839 0.60 38.97 -15.66
C PHE A 839 1.06 39.83 -14.46
N ASN A 840 0.34 40.92 -14.26
CA ASN A 840 0.42 41.83 -13.12
C ASN A 840 -0.13 41.21 -11.82
N THR A 841 0.62 41.36 -10.74
CA THR A 841 0.23 41.17 -9.33
C THR A 841 -0.24 42.49 -8.71
N TYR A 842 -1.33 42.50 -7.92
CA TYR A 842 -1.65 43.52 -6.89
C TYR A 842 -2.78 43.03 -5.95
N PRO A 843 -2.97 43.56 -4.71
CA PRO A 843 -2.06 44.32 -3.83
C PRO A 843 -2.02 43.77 -2.36
N PRO A 844 -1.18 44.33 -1.47
CA PRO A 844 -1.03 43.89 -0.07
C PRO A 844 -1.99 44.60 0.91
N ALA A 845 -2.36 43.89 1.99
CA ALA A 845 -3.16 44.38 3.10
C ALA A 845 -2.32 45.24 4.11
N PRO A 846 -2.93 46.22 4.82
CA PRO A 846 -2.21 47.09 5.76
C PRO A 846 -2.16 46.56 7.20
N ALA A 847 -1.09 46.96 7.92
CA ALA A 847 -0.76 46.63 9.31
C ALA A 847 -1.63 47.38 10.36
N PRO A 848 -1.66 46.94 11.64
CA PRO A 848 -2.65 47.38 12.63
C PRO A 848 -2.22 48.58 13.48
N SER A 849 -3.18 49.41 13.89
CA SER A 849 -3.02 50.51 14.84
C SER A 849 -3.65 50.21 16.21
N THR A 850 -3.14 50.92 17.21
CA THR A 850 -3.21 50.69 18.66
C THR A 850 -4.32 51.46 19.39
N THR A 851 -4.75 50.93 20.56
CA THR A 851 -5.42 51.58 21.75
C THR A 851 -6.99 51.52 21.86
N PRO A 852 -7.63 51.63 23.06
CA PRO A 852 -8.32 50.49 23.71
C PRO A 852 -9.75 50.72 24.31
N THR A 853 -10.59 49.66 24.38
CA THR A 853 -11.74 49.37 25.33
C THR A 853 -12.94 50.35 25.45
N PRO A 854 -14.11 49.99 26.08
CA PRO A 854 -14.66 48.70 26.56
C PRO A 854 -16.16 48.40 26.23
N GLY A 855 -16.58 47.14 26.39
CA GLY A 855 -17.86 46.73 27.02
C GLY A 855 -19.10 46.47 26.15
N HIS A 856 -19.50 45.19 25.98
CA HIS A 856 -20.69 44.60 26.62
C HIS A 856 -21.03 43.19 26.07
N SER A 857 -21.50 42.37 26.99
CA SER A 857 -22.03 41.01 26.91
C SER A 857 -23.37 40.88 26.17
N ASN A 858 -23.60 39.78 25.42
CA ASN A 858 -24.69 38.83 25.73
C ASN A 858 -24.76 37.60 24.79
N ASN A 859 -25.17 36.50 25.41
CA ASN A 859 -25.58 35.20 24.89
C ASN A 859 -26.56 35.25 23.71
N ALA A 860 -26.42 34.33 22.75
CA ALA A 860 -27.48 33.40 22.29
C ALA A 860 -27.02 32.57 21.07
N LEU A 861 -26.90 31.26 21.25
CA LEU A 861 -27.28 30.24 20.25
C LEU A 861 -28.79 29.96 20.41
N PRO A 862 -29.49 29.22 19.51
CA PRO A 862 -29.07 28.65 18.20
C PRO A 862 -30.10 28.93 17.07
N HIS A 863 -29.75 28.66 15.81
CA HIS A 863 -30.75 28.23 14.83
C HIS A 863 -30.20 27.23 13.80
N GLN A 864 -31.03 26.19 13.61
CA GLN A 864 -31.05 25.18 12.56
C GLN A 864 -31.25 25.83 11.19
N HIS A 865 -30.67 25.26 10.13
CA HIS A 865 -31.35 25.18 8.84
C HIS A 865 -30.98 23.90 8.10
N SER A 866 -31.99 23.03 7.99
CA SER A 866 -32.15 22.01 6.98
C SER A 866 -32.61 22.68 5.68
N THR A 867 -32.13 22.23 4.52
CA THR A 867 -32.90 21.51 3.47
C THR A 867 -32.18 21.56 2.12
N THR A 868 -31.91 20.37 1.58
CA THR A 868 -32.17 19.92 0.21
C THR A 868 -31.68 20.78 -0.96
N ARG A 869 -30.81 20.23 -1.81
CA ARG A 869 -30.83 20.56 -3.25
C ARG A 869 -30.42 19.38 -4.13
N VAL A 870 -31.24 19.29 -5.19
CA VAL A 870 -31.35 18.32 -6.29
C VAL A 870 -30.04 18.03 -6.99
#